data_AF-A0A1G0HBN0-F1
#
_entry.id   AF-A0A1G0HBN0-F1
#
_cell.length_a   1.000
_cell.length_b   1.000
_cell.length_c   1.000
_cell.angle_alpha   90.00
_cell.angle_beta   90.00
_cell.angle_gamma   90.00
#
_symmetry.space_group_name_H-M   'P 1'
#
loop_
_entity.id
_entity.type
_entity.pdbx_description
1 polymer ?
#
loop_
_entity_poly.entity_id
_entity_poly.type
_entity_poly.pdbx_seq_one_letter_code
_entity_poly.pdbx_strand_id
1 'polypeptide(L)'
;MPTEFPLPSQEPSATATISPPPLPPSAHPVKKMAINGMTGYFKACGPGYPPELARWVIAISVYMRMTLDNQAAEELPVYNDRNELIGTFSIELPQFKPMYTAQDNGGFPPAEPHLRHTVCPSVRVLAASNIMEMLIKCWLLENEDVHPDNLGVNGIIDFDMAAYSVTQPLKAGDRLLGLQTRAIGNYSITPRGVLNFPDTENTGVYWPTKEATTLYRRQFLNRLEFIKLKTHPDAIKKKFLGFLKELLVYDEKVFRARLAQYIDTSIFIEKCIPFFAKRHRELSDVLVRLPEFLQHIKDNPAIVSEAIKFFRDDNKFHKAKAVRIRQSQPYYQIPEPHNIERIKADFLLIWRSCLFNPFLGLMKKAQELTRQLHFIHNRPTHAHPLSTTAIPPAPTPSSTLTATDLSQSQHILAQSFILDDSIDTSDSWTPSQTQMLLFCRDLHTLIVEFYDAKSGRFDDHIKFEGELNKVLRRAYKIREQLVDEEDSPWLADWDEIKKELTYIRECMSLLSSHCTLLEPAPSQTEAATSATTATDESLGDAILVQPQAPPQDQMLLIAKELYHFLEKIDKPRLQQIYQAAIVEYQPYTLNLLASFYSRTRGTTLKDLLRRFEQGEISATADLIASTFKEGNWANTHSFNVILLSSLLAEMSKQYAAPQQPNIGALTRLRYSQEQMLKLGLMPGTVGAILTIANLEEIGRKLLDYKTHPQQQEQAHGNQVAQLSSSTLALWASRMSRGSLSSAGVDSLAGVDSLTMAP
;
A
#
# COMPACT_ATOMS: atom_id res chain seq x y z
N MET A 1 -87.25 -13.96 -24.43
CA MET A 1 -87.03 -14.67 -23.15
C MET A 1 -86.09 -15.85 -23.44
N PRO A 2 -84.76 -15.67 -23.36
CA PRO A 2 -83.84 -16.76 -23.61
C PRO A 2 -83.29 -17.32 -22.28
N THR A 3 -83.69 -18.57 -22.04
CA THR A 3 -82.97 -19.69 -21.42
C THR A 3 -81.56 -19.44 -20.86
N GLU A 4 -81.46 -19.64 -19.55
CA GLU A 4 -80.24 -19.88 -18.77
C GLU A 4 -79.52 -21.16 -19.23
N PHE A 5 -78.19 -21.07 -19.37
CA PHE A 5 -77.27 -22.21 -19.45
C PHE A 5 -76.27 -22.13 -18.28
N PRO A 6 -75.86 -23.27 -17.69
CA PRO A 6 -75.02 -23.30 -16.49
C PRO A 6 -73.54 -23.08 -16.81
N LEU A 7 -72.85 -22.52 -15.82
CA LEU A 7 -71.39 -22.38 -15.73
C LEU A 7 -70.65 -23.71 -15.95
N PRO A 8 -69.56 -23.73 -16.74
CA PRO A 8 -68.47 -24.67 -16.56
C PRO A 8 -67.37 -24.04 -15.69
N SER A 9 -67.17 -24.63 -14.53
CA SER A 9 -65.94 -24.53 -13.73
C SER A 9 -64.82 -25.29 -14.44
N GLN A 10 -63.77 -24.58 -14.86
CA GLN A 10 -62.44 -25.15 -15.14
C GLN A 10 -61.38 -24.05 -15.05
N GLU A 11 -60.62 -24.05 -13.94
CA GLU A 11 -59.34 -23.34 -13.83
C GLU A 11 -58.26 -24.10 -14.63
N PRO A 12 -57.38 -23.41 -15.37
CA PRO A 12 -56.25 -24.05 -16.02
C PRO A 12 -55.08 -24.27 -15.01
N SER A 13 -54.89 -25.54 -14.68
CA SER A 13 -53.63 -26.31 -14.70
C SER A 13 -52.32 -25.57 -14.37
N ALA A 14 -51.88 -25.79 -13.12
CA ALA A 14 -50.51 -25.95 -12.62
C ALA A 14 -49.35 -25.46 -13.51
N THR A 15 -48.83 -24.28 -13.18
CA THR A 15 -47.45 -23.88 -13.48
C THR A 15 -46.51 -24.83 -12.73
N ALA A 16 -45.73 -25.63 -13.46
CA ALA A 16 -44.69 -26.46 -12.87
C ALA A 16 -43.60 -25.56 -12.25
N THR A 17 -43.69 -25.36 -10.93
CA THR A 17 -42.62 -24.75 -10.14
C THR A 17 -41.45 -25.73 -10.12
N ILE A 18 -40.46 -25.51 -10.98
CA ILE A 18 -39.18 -26.22 -10.90
C ILE A 18 -38.53 -25.80 -9.59
N SER A 19 -38.59 -26.66 -8.58
CA SER A 19 -37.84 -26.47 -7.34
C SER A 19 -36.36 -26.32 -7.68
N PRO A 20 -35.67 -25.28 -7.20
CA PRO A 20 -34.23 -25.15 -7.42
C PRO A 20 -33.51 -26.40 -6.90
N PRO A 21 -32.43 -26.84 -7.55
CA PRO A 21 -31.66 -28.00 -7.09
C PRO A 21 -31.23 -27.79 -5.63
N PRO A 22 -31.20 -28.86 -4.81
CA PRO A 22 -30.80 -28.75 -3.41
C PRO A 22 -29.37 -28.21 -3.31
N LEU A 23 -29.21 -27.11 -2.59
CA LEU A 23 -27.89 -26.55 -2.27
C LEU A 23 -27.07 -27.59 -1.49
N PRO A 24 -25.78 -27.78 -1.81
CA PRO A 24 -24.91 -28.66 -1.04
C PRO A 24 -24.84 -28.20 0.43
N PRO A 25 -24.78 -29.12 1.41
CA PRO A 25 -24.78 -28.74 2.82
C PRO A 25 -23.50 -27.96 3.16
N SER A 26 -23.66 -26.69 3.50
CA SER A 26 -22.61 -25.91 4.16
C SER A 26 -22.27 -26.54 5.52
N ALA A 27 -21.01 -26.43 5.95
CA ALA A 27 -20.61 -26.84 7.29
C ALA A 27 -21.35 -26.06 8.39
N HIS A 28 -21.95 -24.91 8.03
CA HIS A 28 -22.83 -24.11 8.87
C HIS A 28 -24.27 -24.23 8.34
N PRO A 29 -25.27 -24.44 9.20
CA PRO A 29 -26.67 -24.43 8.77
C PRO A 29 -27.04 -23.03 8.26
N VAL A 30 -27.33 -22.94 6.96
CA VAL A 30 -27.79 -21.71 6.30
C VAL A 30 -29.29 -21.82 6.06
N LYS A 31 -30.05 -20.75 6.35
CA LYS A 31 -31.50 -20.70 6.13
C LYS A 31 -31.82 -19.66 5.07
N LYS A 32 -32.48 -20.08 3.98
CA LYS A 32 -33.07 -19.14 3.02
C LYS A 32 -34.24 -18.41 3.67
N MET A 33 -34.28 -17.09 3.59
CA MET A 33 -35.35 -16.27 4.14
C MET A 33 -35.61 -15.01 3.30
N ALA A 34 -36.79 -14.43 3.50
CA ALA A 34 -37.16 -13.15 2.92
C ALA A 34 -37.29 -12.10 4.03
N ILE A 35 -36.54 -11.01 3.95
CA ILE A 35 -36.57 -9.90 4.92
C ILE A 35 -36.85 -8.62 4.13
N ASN A 36 -37.92 -7.89 4.48
CA ASN A 36 -38.27 -6.60 3.84
C ASN A 36 -38.30 -6.67 2.30
N GLY A 37 -38.79 -7.77 1.73
CA GLY A 37 -38.85 -7.99 0.29
C GLY A 37 -37.53 -8.42 -0.37
N MET A 38 -36.43 -8.52 0.39
CA MET A 38 -35.17 -9.08 -0.08
C MET A 38 -35.10 -10.56 0.22
N THR A 39 -34.75 -11.38 -0.77
CA THR A 39 -34.46 -12.80 -0.57
C THR A 39 -32.97 -13.00 -0.33
N GLY A 40 -32.61 -13.85 0.60
CA GLY A 40 -31.21 -14.13 0.92
C GLY A 40 -31.05 -15.30 1.87
N TYR A 41 -29.84 -15.43 2.40
CA TYR A 41 -29.37 -16.59 3.13
C TYR A 41 -28.83 -16.15 4.50
N PHE A 42 -29.46 -16.59 5.57
CA PHE A 42 -29.03 -16.30 6.93
C PHE A 42 -28.07 -17.37 7.44
N LYS A 43 -26.91 -16.92 7.92
CA LYS A 43 -25.87 -17.74 8.56
C LYS A 43 -25.73 -17.30 10.02
N ALA A 44 -26.23 -18.13 10.94
CA ALA A 44 -26.22 -17.81 12.37
C ALA A 44 -24.80 -17.90 12.95
N CYS A 45 -24.49 -17.02 13.90
CA CYS A 45 -23.27 -17.08 14.69
C CYS A 45 -23.24 -18.36 15.55
N GLY A 46 -22.05 -18.97 15.67
CA GLY A 46 -21.84 -20.18 16.47
C GLY A 46 -20.36 -20.53 16.64
N PRO A 47 -20.02 -21.70 17.22
CA PRO A 47 -18.63 -22.06 17.55
C PRO A 47 -17.64 -22.05 16.37
N GLY A 48 -18.11 -22.31 15.15
CA GLY A 48 -17.27 -22.23 13.93
C GLY A 48 -17.54 -20.98 13.07
N TYR A 49 -18.42 -20.09 13.52
CA TYR A 49 -18.74 -18.83 12.85
C TYR A 49 -19.03 -17.76 13.90
N PRO A 50 -18.03 -17.33 14.69
CA PRO A 50 -18.25 -16.40 15.79
C PRO A 50 -18.65 -15.00 15.29
N PRO A 51 -19.24 -14.13 16.14
CA PRO A 51 -19.59 -12.76 15.76
C PRO A 51 -18.44 -11.97 15.15
N GLU A 52 -17.21 -12.21 15.61
CA GLU A 52 -16.03 -11.56 15.02
C GLU A 52 -15.79 -11.98 13.56
N LEU A 53 -15.99 -13.26 13.23
CA LEU A 53 -15.87 -13.73 11.84
C LEU A 53 -17.01 -13.16 10.98
N ALA A 54 -18.23 -13.07 11.52
CA ALA A 54 -19.35 -12.42 10.84
C ALA A 54 -19.03 -10.95 10.50
N ARG A 55 -18.40 -10.19 11.40
CA ARG A 55 -17.93 -8.82 11.11
C ARG A 55 -16.90 -8.76 9.98
N TRP A 56 -15.96 -9.71 9.94
CA TRP A 56 -15.00 -9.80 8.83
C TRP A 56 -15.68 -10.10 7.50
N VAL A 57 -16.65 -11.02 7.49
CA VAL A 57 -17.45 -11.33 6.29
C VAL A 57 -18.17 -10.09 5.76
N ILE A 58 -18.77 -9.29 6.65
CA ILE A 58 -19.39 -8.00 6.29
C ILE A 58 -18.36 -7.04 5.70
N ALA A 59 -17.21 -6.85 6.36
CA ALA A 59 -16.15 -5.95 5.87
C ALA A 59 -15.60 -6.37 4.50
N ILE A 60 -15.43 -7.67 4.28
CA ILE A 60 -14.99 -8.25 3.01
C ILE A 60 -16.04 -8.01 1.93
N SER A 61 -17.32 -8.25 2.22
CA SER A 61 -18.43 -7.96 1.30
C SER A 61 -18.45 -6.48 0.89
N VAL A 62 -18.34 -5.56 1.85
CA VAL A 62 -18.28 -4.12 1.57
C VAL A 62 -17.12 -3.81 0.62
N TYR A 63 -15.92 -4.33 0.91
CA TYR A 63 -14.74 -4.09 0.07
C TYR A 63 -14.83 -4.73 -1.32
N MET A 64 -15.36 -5.95 -1.43
CA MET A 64 -15.62 -6.64 -2.71
C MET A 64 -16.51 -5.78 -3.60
N ARG A 65 -17.63 -5.29 -3.05
CA ARG A 65 -18.62 -4.49 -3.77
C ARG A 65 -18.12 -3.13 -4.23
N MET A 66 -17.04 -2.58 -3.64
CA MET A 66 -16.43 -1.33 -4.11
C MET A 66 -15.87 -1.41 -5.55
N THR A 67 -15.69 -2.61 -6.10
CA THR A 67 -15.27 -2.79 -7.52
C THR A 67 -16.10 -3.81 -8.30
N LEU A 68 -16.75 -4.75 -7.61
CA LEU A 68 -17.56 -5.80 -8.25
C LEU A 68 -19.06 -5.46 -8.27
N ASP A 69 -19.49 -4.41 -7.56
CA ASP A 69 -20.89 -4.02 -7.41
C ASP A 69 -21.80 -5.24 -7.14
N ASN A 70 -22.79 -5.50 -7.98
CA ASN A 70 -23.79 -6.56 -7.80
C ASN A 70 -23.30 -7.95 -8.24
N GLN A 71 -22.01 -8.11 -8.50
CA GLN A 71 -21.39 -9.42 -8.74
C GLN A 71 -20.81 -10.02 -7.46
N ALA A 72 -20.74 -9.28 -6.35
CA ALA A 72 -20.44 -9.83 -5.03
C ALA A 72 -21.68 -9.73 -4.14
N ALA A 73 -21.99 -10.83 -3.43
CA ALA A 73 -23.09 -10.81 -2.47
C ALA A 73 -22.89 -9.70 -1.43
N GLU A 74 -23.98 -9.02 -1.08
CA GLU A 74 -23.98 -8.07 0.04
C GLU A 74 -24.29 -8.84 1.32
N GLU A 75 -23.41 -8.75 2.30
CA GLU A 75 -23.58 -9.35 3.63
C GLU A 75 -24.10 -8.29 4.59
N LEU A 76 -25.33 -8.48 5.06
CA LEU A 76 -25.95 -7.61 6.06
C LEU A 76 -25.75 -8.19 7.47
N PRO A 77 -25.48 -7.36 8.48
CA PRO A 77 -25.50 -7.80 9.87
C PRO A 77 -26.93 -8.17 10.29
N VAL A 78 -27.07 -9.18 11.15
CA VAL A 78 -28.35 -9.50 11.80
C VAL A 78 -28.16 -9.39 13.30
N TYR A 79 -28.94 -8.49 13.92
CA TYR A 79 -28.91 -8.22 15.35
C TYR A 79 -30.14 -8.81 16.05
N ASN A 80 -29.98 -9.22 17.31
CA ASN A 80 -31.12 -9.54 18.18
C ASN A 80 -31.70 -8.28 18.84
N ASP A 81 -32.71 -8.47 19.69
CA ASP A 81 -33.37 -7.44 20.50
C ASP A 81 -32.44 -6.72 21.50
N ARG A 82 -31.28 -7.30 21.78
CA ARG A 82 -30.23 -6.73 22.65
C ARG A 82 -29.14 -6.00 21.87
N ASN A 83 -29.31 -5.81 20.56
CA ASN A 83 -28.32 -5.23 19.66
C ASN A 83 -27.01 -6.05 19.60
N GLU A 84 -27.08 -7.37 19.83
CA GLU A 84 -25.95 -8.29 19.68
C GLU A 84 -25.96 -8.90 18.28
N LEU A 85 -24.79 -8.97 17.63
CA LEU A 85 -24.64 -9.58 16.31
C LEU A 85 -24.81 -11.11 16.37
N ILE A 86 -25.93 -11.61 15.84
CA ILE A 86 -26.30 -13.03 15.88
C ILE A 86 -26.08 -13.78 14.56
N GLY A 87 -25.64 -13.10 13.50
CA GLY A 87 -25.30 -13.72 12.22
C GLY A 87 -25.14 -12.71 11.09
N THR A 88 -25.02 -13.22 9.87
CA THR A 88 -25.11 -12.42 8.63
C THR A 88 -26.27 -12.88 7.76
N PHE A 89 -26.77 -11.96 6.94
CA PHE A 89 -27.75 -12.22 5.90
C PHE A 89 -27.13 -11.86 4.54
N SER A 90 -26.82 -12.87 3.75
CA SER A 90 -26.26 -12.74 2.41
C SER A 90 -27.36 -12.54 1.40
N ILE A 91 -27.43 -11.38 0.75
CA ILE A 91 -28.46 -11.07 -0.25
C ILE A 91 -28.27 -11.99 -1.47
N GLU A 92 -29.35 -12.63 -1.91
CA GLU A 92 -29.32 -13.50 -3.09
C GLU A 92 -28.94 -12.69 -4.35
N LEU A 93 -27.87 -13.14 -5.02
CA LEU A 93 -27.43 -12.54 -6.27
C LEU A 93 -28.36 -12.95 -7.43
N PRO A 94 -28.93 -11.99 -8.18
CA PRO A 94 -29.74 -12.30 -9.33
C PRO A 94 -28.94 -13.12 -10.35
N GLN A 95 -29.54 -14.20 -10.87
CA GLN A 95 -28.94 -15.05 -11.89
C GLN A 95 -27.66 -15.79 -11.47
N PHE A 96 -27.28 -15.75 -10.18
CA PHE A 96 -26.19 -16.56 -9.69
C PHE A 96 -26.53 -18.04 -9.86
N LYS A 97 -25.62 -18.77 -10.51
CA LYS A 97 -25.62 -20.22 -10.53
C LYS A 97 -24.20 -20.69 -10.20
N PRO A 98 -24.06 -21.61 -9.22
CA PRO A 98 -22.76 -22.19 -8.93
C PRO A 98 -22.23 -22.95 -10.15
N MET A 99 -20.92 -22.97 -10.32
CA MET A 99 -20.28 -23.80 -11.33
C MET A 99 -20.32 -25.27 -10.93
N TYR A 100 -20.26 -26.15 -11.92
CA TYR A 100 -20.26 -27.59 -11.67
C TYR A 100 -18.91 -28.06 -11.15
N THR A 101 -18.99 -28.96 -10.18
CA THR A 101 -17.87 -29.75 -9.71
C THR A 101 -17.62 -30.96 -10.59
N ALA A 102 -16.43 -31.58 -10.48
CA ALA A 102 -16.16 -32.87 -11.11
C ALA A 102 -17.06 -34.02 -10.60
N GLN A 103 -17.77 -33.83 -9.48
CA GLN A 103 -18.70 -34.82 -8.93
C GLN A 103 -20.11 -34.66 -9.49
N ASP A 104 -20.43 -33.49 -10.02
CA ASP A 104 -21.73 -33.22 -10.60
C ASP A 104 -21.90 -33.94 -11.93
N ASN A 105 -23.11 -34.44 -12.17
CA ASN A 105 -23.50 -35.06 -13.44
C ASN A 105 -22.52 -36.15 -13.93
N GLY A 106 -21.98 -36.95 -13.01
CA GLY A 106 -21.01 -38.02 -13.34
C GLY A 106 -19.69 -37.51 -13.91
N GLY A 107 -19.35 -36.23 -13.70
CA GLY A 107 -18.14 -35.61 -14.26
C GLY A 107 -18.28 -35.15 -15.71
N PHE A 108 -19.51 -35.02 -16.23
CA PHE A 108 -19.77 -34.56 -17.59
C PHE A 108 -20.45 -33.19 -17.62
N PRO A 109 -20.04 -32.26 -18.49
CA PRO A 109 -20.76 -31.00 -18.67
C PRO A 109 -22.22 -31.24 -19.08
N PRO A 110 -23.17 -30.35 -18.73
CA PRO A 110 -24.54 -30.45 -19.20
C PRO A 110 -24.63 -30.55 -20.73
N ALA A 111 -25.54 -31.38 -21.22
CA ALA A 111 -25.81 -31.50 -22.66
C ALA A 111 -26.47 -30.23 -23.23
N GLU A 112 -27.30 -29.55 -22.43
CA GLU A 112 -27.97 -28.31 -22.83
C GLU A 112 -26.97 -27.15 -22.94
N PRO A 113 -26.81 -26.51 -24.11
CA PRO A 113 -25.81 -25.47 -24.34
C PRO A 113 -25.95 -24.26 -23.40
N HIS A 114 -27.17 -23.80 -23.13
CA HIS A 114 -27.42 -22.65 -22.27
C HIS A 114 -26.98 -22.92 -20.82
N LEU A 115 -27.39 -24.06 -20.26
CA LEU A 115 -26.98 -24.47 -18.93
C LEU A 115 -25.45 -24.66 -18.87
N ARG A 116 -24.87 -25.34 -19.86
CA ARG A 116 -23.41 -25.54 -19.98
C ARG A 116 -22.65 -24.22 -19.96
N HIS A 117 -23.10 -23.20 -20.69
CA HIS A 117 -22.46 -21.88 -20.67
C HIS A 117 -22.52 -21.18 -19.31
N THR A 118 -23.49 -21.49 -18.45
CA THR A 118 -23.58 -20.87 -17.13
C THR A 118 -22.79 -21.61 -16.06
N VAL A 119 -22.80 -22.95 -16.07
CA VAL A 119 -22.23 -23.76 -14.97
C VAL A 119 -20.91 -24.45 -15.34
N CYS A 120 -20.58 -24.55 -16.62
CA CYS A 120 -19.33 -25.12 -17.14
C CYS A 120 -18.83 -24.28 -18.34
N PRO A 121 -18.62 -22.96 -18.15
CA PRO A 121 -18.31 -22.03 -19.23
C PRO A 121 -16.98 -22.34 -19.92
N SER A 122 -16.93 -22.09 -21.23
CA SER A 122 -15.67 -22.09 -22.00
C SER A 122 -14.82 -20.85 -21.69
N VAL A 123 -13.53 -20.88 -22.03
CA VAL A 123 -12.63 -19.72 -21.91
C VAL A 123 -13.19 -18.47 -22.59
N ARG A 124 -13.90 -18.61 -23.72
CA ARG A 124 -14.53 -17.47 -24.42
C ARG A 124 -15.63 -16.83 -23.57
N VAL A 125 -16.47 -17.64 -22.92
CA VAL A 125 -17.54 -17.15 -22.03
C VAL A 125 -16.95 -16.53 -20.78
N LEU A 126 -15.94 -17.17 -20.18
CA LEU A 126 -15.19 -16.66 -19.04
C LEU A 126 -14.50 -15.32 -19.35
N ALA A 127 -13.82 -15.20 -20.49
CA ALA A 127 -13.16 -13.97 -20.92
C ALA A 127 -14.17 -12.86 -21.25
N ALA A 128 -15.37 -13.20 -21.75
CA ALA A 128 -16.45 -12.26 -22.00
C ALA A 128 -17.16 -11.80 -20.71
N SER A 129 -17.15 -12.60 -19.64
CA SER A 129 -17.71 -12.23 -18.33
C SER A 129 -16.72 -11.46 -17.45
N ASN A 130 -17.12 -11.07 -16.23
CA ASN A 130 -16.23 -10.36 -15.30
C ASN A 130 -15.42 -11.29 -14.37
N ILE A 131 -15.20 -12.54 -14.78
CA ILE A 131 -14.55 -13.54 -13.92
C ILE A 131 -13.12 -13.15 -13.54
N MET A 132 -12.39 -12.40 -14.40
CA MET A 132 -11.04 -11.93 -14.05
C MET A 132 -11.04 -10.97 -12.87
N GLU A 133 -11.93 -9.98 -12.86
CA GLU A 133 -12.00 -9.04 -11.75
C GLU A 133 -12.41 -9.76 -10.45
N MET A 134 -13.38 -10.69 -10.52
CA MET A 134 -13.77 -11.51 -9.38
C MET A 134 -12.61 -12.33 -8.83
N LEU A 135 -11.87 -13.04 -9.68
CA LEU A 135 -10.71 -13.81 -9.23
C LEU A 135 -9.61 -12.91 -8.69
N ILE A 136 -9.33 -11.76 -9.29
CA ILE A 136 -8.33 -10.81 -8.75
C ILE A 136 -8.71 -10.43 -7.33
N LYS A 137 -9.97 -10.07 -7.10
CA LYS A 137 -10.47 -9.76 -5.76
C LYS A 137 -10.31 -10.89 -4.77
N CYS A 138 -10.69 -12.12 -5.14
CA CYS A 138 -10.48 -13.28 -4.30
C CYS A 138 -9.01 -13.48 -3.93
N TRP A 139 -8.10 -13.31 -4.88
CA TRP A 139 -6.67 -13.51 -4.66
C TRP A 139 -6.10 -12.45 -3.73
N LEU A 140 -6.43 -11.18 -3.96
CA LEU A 140 -5.98 -10.06 -3.14
C LEU A 140 -6.53 -10.14 -1.73
N LEU A 141 -7.73 -10.69 -1.56
CA LEU A 141 -8.36 -10.89 -0.26
C LEU A 141 -8.05 -12.26 0.34
N GLU A 142 -7.05 -12.99 -0.16
CA GLU A 142 -6.65 -14.27 0.43
C GLU A 142 -7.82 -15.26 0.58
N ASN A 143 -8.73 -15.32 -0.39
CA ASN A 143 -9.89 -16.18 -0.32
C ASN A 143 -9.48 -17.63 -0.59
N GLU A 144 -9.53 -18.44 0.48
CA GLU A 144 -9.16 -19.85 0.45
C GLU A 144 -10.26 -20.74 -0.17
N ASP A 145 -11.50 -20.26 -0.22
CA ASP A 145 -12.72 -21.06 -0.49
C ASP A 145 -13.40 -20.72 -1.82
N VAL A 146 -12.61 -20.42 -2.84
CA VAL A 146 -13.07 -20.12 -4.21
C VAL A 146 -13.42 -21.40 -4.98
N HIS A 147 -14.28 -22.25 -4.43
CA HIS A 147 -14.72 -23.49 -5.07
C HIS A 147 -15.97 -23.30 -5.95
N PRO A 148 -16.37 -24.30 -6.77
CA PRO A 148 -17.47 -24.15 -7.73
C PRO A 148 -18.82 -23.74 -7.12
N ASP A 149 -19.12 -24.14 -5.87
CA ASP A 149 -20.38 -23.74 -5.23
C ASP A 149 -20.44 -22.25 -4.84
N ASN A 150 -19.28 -21.58 -4.70
CA ASN A 150 -19.18 -20.18 -4.27
C ASN A 150 -18.94 -19.23 -5.46
N LEU A 151 -18.49 -19.75 -6.61
CA LEU A 151 -18.15 -18.97 -7.79
C LEU A 151 -19.09 -19.30 -8.95
N GLY A 152 -19.69 -18.27 -9.53
CA GLY A 152 -20.48 -18.34 -10.75
C GLY A 152 -19.96 -17.37 -11.82
N VAL A 153 -20.46 -17.50 -13.06
CA VAL A 153 -20.09 -16.57 -14.15
C VAL A 153 -20.51 -15.12 -13.84
N ASN A 154 -21.60 -14.96 -13.09
CA ASN A 154 -22.24 -13.68 -12.78
C ASN A 154 -22.12 -13.27 -11.31
N GLY A 155 -21.33 -13.99 -10.50
CA GLY A 155 -21.07 -13.52 -9.16
C GLY A 155 -20.32 -14.47 -8.25
N ILE A 156 -20.07 -13.99 -7.04
CA ILE A 156 -19.39 -14.71 -5.97
C ILE A 156 -20.12 -14.52 -4.63
N ILE A 157 -20.17 -15.60 -3.85
CA ILE A 157 -20.82 -15.68 -2.53
C ILE A 157 -19.90 -16.33 -1.50
N ASP A 158 -20.31 -16.32 -0.23
CA ASP A 158 -19.62 -16.88 0.96
C ASP A 158 -18.16 -16.41 1.13
N PHE A 159 -17.98 -15.43 2.02
CA PHE A 159 -16.68 -14.80 2.26
C PHE A 159 -16.03 -15.20 3.59
N ASP A 160 -16.52 -16.26 4.25
CA ASP A 160 -16.06 -16.65 5.59
C ASP A 160 -14.63 -17.24 5.63
N MET A 161 -14.02 -17.43 4.45
CA MET A 161 -12.66 -17.89 4.24
C MET A 161 -11.83 -16.89 3.42
N ALA A 162 -12.35 -15.68 3.20
CA ALA A 162 -11.55 -14.55 2.75
C ALA A 162 -10.87 -13.86 3.95
N ALA A 163 -9.86 -13.05 3.66
CA ALA A 163 -8.84 -12.60 4.58
C ALA A 163 -8.28 -13.78 5.41
N TYR A 164 -7.92 -14.88 4.75
CA TYR A 164 -7.68 -16.16 5.42
C TYR A 164 -6.59 -16.11 6.49
N SER A 165 -5.55 -15.30 6.33
CA SER A 165 -4.56 -15.07 7.39
C SER A 165 -5.15 -14.53 8.70
N VAL A 166 -6.32 -13.88 8.63
CA VAL A 166 -7.06 -13.33 9.76
C VAL A 166 -8.25 -14.21 10.16
N THR A 167 -8.98 -14.77 9.20
CA THR A 167 -10.23 -15.52 9.47
C THR A 167 -9.99 -16.97 9.87
N GLN A 168 -8.87 -17.58 9.45
CA GLN A 168 -8.54 -18.97 9.81
C GLN A 168 -8.45 -19.20 11.33
N PRO A 169 -7.75 -18.35 12.12
CA PRO A 169 -7.75 -18.48 13.57
C PRO A 169 -9.13 -18.30 14.21
N LEU A 170 -9.97 -17.44 13.64
CA LEU A 170 -11.32 -17.17 14.15
C LEU A 170 -12.26 -18.36 13.94
N LYS A 171 -12.14 -19.04 12.80
CA LYS A 171 -13.00 -20.17 12.42
C LYS A 171 -12.71 -21.44 13.21
N ALA A 172 -11.45 -21.63 13.58
CA ALA A 172 -10.97 -22.88 14.13
C ALA A 172 -11.01 -22.96 15.67
N GLY A 173 -11.20 -21.83 16.36
CA GLY A 173 -11.33 -21.74 17.82
C GLY A 173 -10.14 -22.36 18.58
N ASP A 174 -10.34 -22.63 19.87
CA ASP A 174 -9.35 -23.30 20.75
C ASP A 174 -9.09 -24.79 20.39
N ARG A 175 -9.81 -25.35 19.40
CA ARG A 175 -9.71 -26.78 19.03
C ARG A 175 -8.46 -27.12 18.21
N LEU A 176 -7.62 -26.13 17.87
CA LEU A 176 -6.42 -26.29 17.06
C LEU A 176 -5.13 -26.63 17.82
N LEU A 177 -5.16 -26.82 19.13
CA LEU A 177 -3.98 -27.24 19.89
C LEU A 177 -3.44 -28.64 19.54
N GLY A 178 -3.99 -29.35 18.53
CA GLY A 178 -3.51 -30.69 18.15
C GLY A 178 -3.68 -31.15 16.69
N LEU A 179 -4.52 -30.50 15.88
CA LEU A 179 -4.66 -30.83 14.44
C LEU A 179 -3.93 -29.76 13.64
N GLN A 180 -2.92 -30.18 12.86
CA GLN A 180 -2.11 -29.31 12.00
C GLN A 180 -3.00 -28.28 11.32
N THR A 181 -2.86 -27.01 11.72
CA THR A 181 -3.39 -25.90 10.97
C THR A 181 -2.91 -26.06 9.54
N ARG A 182 -3.84 -26.06 8.58
CA ARG A 182 -3.46 -25.98 7.17
C ARG A 182 -2.46 -24.83 7.07
N ALA A 183 -1.26 -25.09 6.53
CA ALA A 183 -0.29 -24.04 6.31
C ALA A 183 -1.01 -22.91 5.59
N ILE A 184 -1.00 -21.71 6.19
CA ILE A 184 -1.62 -20.53 5.58
C ILE A 184 -1.08 -20.48 4.15
N GLY A 185 -1.98 -20.52 3.16
CA GLY A 185 -1.59 -20.42 1.77
C GLY A 185 -0.67 -19.22 1.60
N ASN A 186 0.42 -19.38 0.86
CA ASN A 186 1.25 -18.22 0.58
C ASN A 186 0.46 -17.31 -0.36
N TYR A 187 -0.17 -16.25 0.15
CA TYR A 187 -0.91 -15.27 -0.63
C TYR A 187 -0.06 -14.07 -1.07
N SER A 188 1.26 -14.23 -1.12
CA SER A 188 2.16 -13.16 -1.55
C SER A 188 1.83 -12.74 -2.98
N ILE A 189 1.60 -11.44 -3.15
CA ILE A 189 1.49 -10.82 -4.47
C ILE A 189 2.92 -10.72 -5.00
N THR A 190 3.19 -11.34 -6.15
CA THR A 190 4.52 -11.33 -6.77
C THR A 190 4.43 -10.95 -8.23
N PRO A 191 5.48 -10.39 -8.85
CA PRO A 191 5.52 -10.13 -10.29
C PRO A 191 5.13 -11.37 -11.10
N ARG A 192 5.71 -12.53 -10.74
CA ARG A 192 5.38 -13.81 -11.38
C ARG A 192 3.92 -14.20 -11.22
N GLY A 193 3.32 -13.96 -10.05
CA GLY A 193 1.90 -14.22 -9.82
C GLY A 193 0.98 -13.37 -10.68
N VAL A 194 1.28 -12.07 -10.80
CA VAL A 194 0.53 -11.13 -11.66
C VAL A 194 0.62 -11.51 -13.13
N LEU A 195 1.82 -11.85 -13.62
CA LEU A 195 2.02 -12.25 -15.01
C LEU A 195 1.28 -13.54 -15.36
N ASN A 196 1.33 -14.53 -14.46
CA ASN A 196 0.73 -15.85 -14.70
C ASN A 196 -0.75 -15.94 -14.33
N PHE A 197 -1.34 -14.89 -13.74
CA PHE A 197 -2.74 -14.88 -13.31
C PHE A 197 -3.71 -15.25 -14.45
N PRO A 198 -4.74 -16.10 -14.20
CA PRO A 198 -5.17 -16.65 -12.89
C PRO A 198 -4.41 -17.89 -12.43
N ASP A 199 -3.46 -18.42 -13.22
CA ASP A 199 -2.70 -19.62 -12.91
C ASP A 199 -1.45 -19.29 -12.07
N THR A 200 -1.69 -18.90 -10.82
CA THR A 200 -0.64 -18.49 -9.87
C THR A 200 -0.38 -19.56 -8.80
N GLU A 201 0.87 -19.64 -8.35
CA GLU A 201 1.29 -20.60 -7.32
C GLU A 201 0.71 -20.24 -5.94
N ASN A 202 0.56 -18.94 -5.69
CA ASN A 202 0.24 -18.30 -4.42
C ASN A 202 -1.27 -18.11 -4.21
N THR A 203 -2.05 -19.20 -4.22
CA THR A 203 -3.52 -19.19 -4.08
C THR A 203 -4.00 -20.21 -3.06
N GLY A 204 -5.28 -20.11 -2.70
CA GLY A 204 -5.96 -21.11 -1.89
C GLY A 204 -6.06 -22.48 -2.57
N VAL A 205 -6.35 -23.48 -1.75
CA VAL A 205 -6.51 -24.89 -2.14
C VAL A 205 -7.62 -25.08 -3.16
N TYR A 206 -8.73 -24.36 -3.03
CA TYR A 206 -9.89 -24.53 -3.91
C TYR A 206 -9.82 -23.68 -5.19
N TRP A 207 -8.68 -23.05 -5.47
CA TRP A 207 -8.54 -22.11 -6.56
C TRP A 207 -8.84 -22.73 -7.94
N PRO A 208 -9.49 -22.00 -8.88
CA PRO A 208 -10.00 -22.60 -10.12
C PRO A 208 -8.97 -23.25 -11.05
N THR A 209 -7.69 -22.90 -10.95
CA THR A 209 -6.62 -23.50 -11.78
C THR A 209 -5.87 -24.64 -11.08
N LYS A 210 -6.14 -24.92 -9.80
CA LYS A 210 -5.43 -25.96 -9.04
C LYS A 210 -5.94 -27.36 -9.35
N GLU A 211 -5.03 -28.33 -9.30
CA GLU A 211 -5.37 -29.74 -9.38
C GLU A 211 -5.94 -30.25 -8.06
N ALA A 212 -6.79 -31.26 -8.13
CA ALA A 212 -7.31 -31.93 -6.95
C ALA A 212 -6.17 -32.63 -6.31
N THR A 213 -6.03 -32.41 -5.01
CA THR A 213 -5.46 -33.46 -4.18
C THR A 213 -6.59 -34.39 -3.77
N THR A 214 -6.24 -35.63 -3.41
CA THR A 214 -7.20 -36.65 -2.94
C THR A 214 -8.06 -36.21 -1.75
N LEU A 215 -7.67 -35.15 -1.06
CA LEU A 215 -8.36 -34.58 0.10
C LEU A 215 -9.47 -33.58 -0.27
N TYR A 216 -9.47 -33.04 -1.49
CA TYR A 216 -10.35 -31.93 -1.88
C TYR A 216 -11.22 -32.29 -3.08
N ARG A 217 -12.50 -32.58 -2.82
CA ARG A 217 -13.46 -33.08 -3.81
C ARG A 217 -14.17 -32.01 -4.64
N ARG A 218 -14.06 -30.73 -4.27
CA ARG A 218 -14.76 -29.60 -4.91
C ARG A 218 -13.91 -28.95 -6.00
N GLN A 219 -13.69 -29.65 -7.10
CA GLN A 219 -12.96 -29.11 -8.26
C GLN A 219 -13.87 -28.58 -9.35
N PHE A 220 -13.48 -27.49 -10.00
CA PHE A 220 -14.16 -27.01 -11.21
C PHE A 220 -14.08 -28.05 -12.33
N LEU A 221 -15.25 -28.43 -12.85
CA LEU A 221 -15.34 -29.34 -13.99
C LEU A 221 -14.66 -28.76 -15.25
N ASN A 222 -14.69 -27.43 -15.41
CA ASN A 222 -14.03 -26.70 -16.49
C ASN A 222 -12.67 -26.08 -16.09
N ARG A 223 -11.94 -26.67 -15.13
CA ARG A 223 -10.60 -26.18 -14.69
C ARG A 223 -9.69 -25.76 -15.84
N LEU A 224 -9.59 -26.58 -16.90
CA LEU A 224 -8.71 -26.30 -18.03
C LEU A 224 -9.10 -25.01 -18.78
N GLU A 225 -10.37 -24.60 -18.74
CA GLU A 225 -10.83 -23.35 -19.32
C GLU A 225 -10.35 -22.13 -18.52
N PHE A 226 -10.22 -22.24 -17.19
CA PHE A 226 -9.62 -21.19 -16.36
C PHE A 226 -8.13 -21.00 -16.64
N ILE A 227 -7.38 -22.08 -16.86
CA ILE A 227 -5.95 -21.99 -17.21
C ILE A 227 -5.75 -21.23 -18.52
N LYS A 228 -6.62 -21.47 -19.51
CA LYS A 228 -6.59 -20.78 -20.81
C LYS A 228 -6.78 -19.26 -20.71
N LEU A 229 -7.35 -18.73 -19.61
CA LEU A 229 -7.51 -17.28 -19.42
C LEU A 229 -6.18 -16.55 -19.34
N LYS A 230 -5.11 -17.22 -18.88
CA LYS A 230 -3.76 -16.65 -18.78
C LYS A 230 -3.26 -16.05 -20.09
N THR A 231 -3.62 -16.66 -21.22
CA THR A 231 -3.16 -16.26 -22.56
C THR A 231 -4.27 -15.69 -23.44
N HIS A 232 -5.51 -15.61 -22.97
CA HIS A 232 -6.63 -15.10 -23.75
C HIS A 232 -6.59 -13.55 -23.82
N PRO A 233 -6.60 -12.92 -25.02
CA PRO A 233 -6.43 -11.47 -25.15
C PRO A 233 -7.41 -10.63 -24.34
N ASP A 234 -8.71 -10.95 -24.40
CA ASP A 234 -9.74 -10.22 -23.65
C ASP A 234 -9.61 -10.42 -22.13
N ALA A 235 -9.15 -11.60 -21.70
CA ALA A 235 -8.91 -11.86 -20.28
C ALA A 235 -7.67 -11.10 -19.79
N ILE A 236 -6.64 -10.92 -20.62
CA ILE A 236 -5.46 -10.09 -20.29
C ILE A 236 -5.87 -8.63 -20.10
N LYS A 237 -6.72 -8.08 -21.00
CA LYS A 237 -7.26 -6.72 -20.85
C LYS A 237 -8.02 -6.57 -19.53
N LYS A 238 -8.94 -7.50 -19.24
CA LYS A 238 -9.71 -7.50 -17.98
C LYS A 238 -8.86 -7.73 -16.75
N LYS A 239 -7.79 -8.52 -16.85
CA LYS A 239 -6.83 -8.73 -15.78
C LYS A 239 -6.20 -7.41 -15.36
N PHE A 240 -5.67 -6.66 -16.33
CA PHE A 240 -5.02 -5.38 -16.01
C PHE A 240 -6.02 -4.27 -15.67
N LEU A 241 -7.23 -4.30 -16.22
CA LEU A 241 -8.32 -3.41 -15.79
C LEU A 241 -8.69 -3.68 -14.32
N GLY A 242 -8.86 -4.96 -13.95
CA GLY A 242 -9.12 -5.37 -12.59
C GLY A 242 -8.02 -4.90 -11.64
N PHE A 243 -6.76 -5.17 -11.96
CA PHE A 243 -5.63 -4.68 -11.17
C PHE A 243 -5.60 -3.16 -11.03
N LEU A 244 -5.90 -2.41 -12.10
CA LEU A 244 -5.98 -0.96 -12.05
C LEU A 244 -7.12 -0.48 -11.13
N LYS A 245 -8.31 -1.08 -11.23
CA LYS A 245 -9.43 -0.78 -10.32
C LYS A 245 -9.03 -1.04 -8.86
N GLU A 246 -8.32 -2.13 -8.58
CA GLU A 246 -7.85 -2.46 -7.23
C GLU A 246 -6.83 -1.47 -6.67
N LEU A 247 -5.95 -0.95 -7.53
CA LEU A 247 -5.03 0.11 -7.14
C LEU A 247 -5.76 1.41 -6.80
N LEU A 248 -6.86 1.70 -7.49
CA LEU A 248 -7.58 2.98 -7.38
C LEU A 248 -8.73 2.96 -6.36
N VAL A 249 -9.25 1.78 -6.02
CA VAL A 249 -10.47 1.66 -5.19
C VAL A 249 -10.22 1.94 -3.70
N TYR A 250 -9.01 1.63 -3.21
CA TYR A 250 -8.74 1.70 -1.77
C TYR A 250 -8.52 3.13 -1.30
N ASP A 251 -9.63 3.78 -0.96
CA ASP A 251 -9.64 4.96 -0.11
C ASP A 251 -10.08 4.56 1.29
N GLU A 252 -9.14 4.62 2.24
CA GLU A 252 -9.39 4.29 3.64
C GLU A 252 -10.59 5.07 4.22
N LYS A 253 -10.75 6.37 3.91
CA LYS A 253 -11.87 7.18 4.42
C LYS A 253 -13.20 6.69 3.87
N VAL A 254 -13.25 6.42 2.56
CA VAL A 254 -14.46 5.89 1.89
C VAL A 254 -14.79 4.51 2.44
N PHE A 255 -13.80 3.64 2.61
CA PHE A 255 -14.01 2.29 3.14
C PHE A 255 -14.51 2.34 4.59
N ARG A 256 -13.93 3.18 5.45
CA ARG A 256 -14.42 3.43 6.82
C ARG A 256 -15.86 3.92 6.83
N ALA A 257 -16.18 4.92 6.02
CA ALA A 257 -17.53 5.48 5.94
C ALA A 257 -18.56 4.45 5.45
N ARG A 258 -18.19 3.63 4.45
CA ARG A 258 -19.05 2.53 3.97
C ARG A 258 -19.23 1.46 5.04
N LEU A 259 -18.17 1.03 5.73
CA LEU A 259 -18.24 -0.01 6.74
C LEU A 259 -19.05 0.42 7.98
N ALA A 260 -18.97 1.69 8.37
CA ALA A 260 -19.73 2.27 9.48
C ALA A 260 -21.26 2.21 9.28
N GLN A 261 -21.74 1.95 8.06
CA GLN A 261 -23.17 1.73 7.80
C GLN A 261 -23.66 0.34 8.20
N TYR A 262 -22.73 -0.61 8.37
CA TYR A 262 -23.06 -2.01 8.68
C TYR A 262 -22.60 -2.40 10.08
N ILE A 263 -21.54 -1.78 10.60
CA ILE A 263 -20.95 -2.15 11.89
C ILE A 263 -20.80 -0.88 12.72
N ASP A 264 -21.41 -0.87 13.91
CA ASP A 264 -21.41 0.25 14.86
C ASP A 264 -20.09 0.45 15.62
N THR A 265 -19.17 -0.51 15.51
CA THR A 265 -17.99 -0.57 16.37
C THR A 265 -16.76 0.02 15.69
N SER A 266 -16.42 1.27 16.02
CA SER A 266 -15.19 1.94 15.53
C SER A 266 -13.93 1.10 15.78
N ILE A 267 -13.86 0.39 16.91
CA ILE A 267 -12.75 -0.50 17.27
C ILE A 267 -12.55 -1.62 16.22
N PHE A 268 -13.64 -2.22 15.73
CA PHE A 268 -13.53 -3.28 14.71
C PHE A 268 -13.07 -2.70 13.37
N ILE A 269 -13.59 -1.53 13.00
CA ILE A 269 -13.17 -0.84 11.78
C ILE A 269 -11.65 -0.59 11.82
N GLU A 270 -11.13 -0.03 12.91
CA GLU A 270 -9.68 0.16 13.08
C GLU A 270 -8.87 -1.14 12.98
N LYS A 271 -9.45 -2.26 13.45
CA LYS A 271 -8.80 -3.57 13.38
C LYS A 271 -8.69 -4.10 11.96
N CYS A 272 -9.66 -3.82 11.07
CA CYS A 272 -9.64 -4.37 9.73
C CYS A 272 -8.82 -3.54 8.72
N ILE A 273 -8.72 -2.22 8.91
CA ILE A 273 -7.98 -1.32 8.01
C ILE A 273 -6.54 -1.79 7.71
N PRO A 274 -5.71 -2.20 8.70
CA PRO A 274 -4.36 -2.65 8.44
C PRO A 274 -4.25 -3.80 7.44
N PHE A 275 -5.22 -4.73 7.44
CA PHE A 275 -5.24 -5.84 6.47
C PHE A 275 -5.41 -5.31 5.04
N PHE A 276 -6.45 -4.53 4.77
CA PHE A 276 -6.72 -3.99 3.44
C PHE A 276 -5.60 -3.05 2.97
N ALA A 277 -5.08 -2.20 3.86
CA ALA A 277 -3.95 -1.32 3.55
C ALA A 277 -2.68 -2.10 3.19
N LYS A 278 -2.38 -3.19 3.92
CA LYS A 278 -1.24 -4.07 3.62
C LYS A 278 -1.40 -4.69 2.23
N ARG A 279 -2.56 -5.27 1.93
CA ARG A 279 -2.83 -5.92 0.64
C ARG A 279 -2.78 -4.94 -0.54
N HIS A 280 -3.32 -3.74 -0.37
CA HIS A 280 -3.24 -2.67 -1.36
C HIS A 280 -1.79 -2.22 -1.59
N ARG A 281 -1.00 -2.06 -0.53
CA ARG A 281 0.42 -1.71 -0.64
C ARG A 281 1.22 -2.78 -1.38
N GLU A 282 1.06 -4.04 -1.01
CA GLU A 282 1.73 -5.17 -1.67
C GLU A 282 1.38 -5.23 -3.17
N LEU A 283 0.11 -4.97 -3.52
CA LEU A 283 -0.32 -4.86 -4.91
C LEU A 283 0.37 -3.70 -5.63
N SER A 284 0.33 -2.51 -5.03
CA SER A 284 0.97 -1.30 -5.56
C SER A 284 2.44 -1.51 -5.82
N ASP A 285 3.18 -2.01 -4.81
CA ASP A 285 4.61 -2.28 -4.88
C ASP A 285 5.00 -3.20 -6.03
N VAL A 286 4.18 -4.22 -6.31
CA VAL A 286 4.42 -5.16 -7.41
C VAL A 286 4.07 -4.54 -8.75
N LEU A 287 2.90 -3.93 -8.88
CA LEU A 287 2.41 -3.44 -10.16
C LEU A 287 3.20 -2.26 -10.70
N VAL A 288 3.55 -1.29 -9.85
CA VAL A 288 4.34 -0.11 -10.28
C VAL A 288 5.74 -0.47 -10.76
N ARG A 289 6.22 -1.68 -10.44
CA ARG A 289 7.53 -2.20 -10.87
C ARG A 289 7.43 -3.22 -12.01
N LEU A 290 6.23 -3.59 -12.44
CA LEU A 290 6.03 -4.64 -13.44
C LEU A 290 5.97 -4.05 -14.86
N PRO A 291 7.01 -4.20 -15.70
CA PRO A 291 7.06 -3.57 -17.02
C PRO A 291 5.87 -3.92 -17.90
N GLU A 292 5.37 -5.15 -17.84
CA GLU A 292 4.23 -5.62 -18.63
C GLU A 292 2.92 -4.94 -18.25
N PHE A 293 2.72 -4.63 -16.96
CA PHE A 293 1.56 -3.85 -16.54
C PHE A 293 1.67 -2.42 -17.07
N LEU A 294 2.84 -1.79 -16.91
CA LEU A 294 3.06 -0.42 -17.39
C LEU A 294 2.89 -0.32 -18.90
N GLN A 295 3.51 -1.24 -19.63
CA GLN A 295 3.39 -1.35 -21.08
C GLN A 295 1.94 -1.61 -21.50
N HIS A 296 1.17 -2.40 -20.75
CA HIS A 296 -0.24 -2.60 -21.06
C HIS A 296 -1.08 -1.33 -20.89
N ILE A 297 -0.90 -0.59 -19.78
CA ILE A 297 -1.58 0.69 -19.56
C ILE A 297 -1.19 1.69 -20.66
N LYS A 298 0.09 1.69 -21.04
CA LYS A 298 0.64 2.49 -22.13
C LYS A 298 -0.02 2.19 -23.48
N ASP A 299 -0.15 0.92 -23.84
CA ASP A 299 -0.70 0.49 -25.13
C ASP A 299 -2.23 0.56 -25.19
N ASN A 300 -2.91 0.69 -24.04
CA ASN A 300 -4.36 0.64 -23.93
C ASN A 300 -4.91 1.82 -23.11
N PRO A 301 -4.75 3.07 -23.57
CA PRO A 301 -5.13 4.25 -22.79
C PRO A 301 -6.61 4.28 -22.36
N ALA A 302 -7.49 3.66 -23.16
CA ALA A 302 -8.91 3.53 -22.84
C ALA A 302 -9.18 2.78 -21.52
N ILE A 303 -8.27 1.91 -21.06
CA ILE A 303 -8.42 1.15 -19.81
C ILE A 303 -8.51 2.07 -18.58
N VAL A 304 -7.86 3.22 -18.66
CA VAL A 304 -7.84 4.25 -17.61
C VAL A 304 -9.19 4.93 -17.57
N SER A 305 -9.69 5.37 -18.72
CA SER A 305 -11.01 5.98 -18.84
C SER A 305 -12.10 5.01 -18.41
N GLU A 306 -11.95 3.71 -18.70
CA GLU A 306 -12.87 2.66 -18.27
C GLU A 306 -12.85 2.49 -16.74
N ALA A 307 -11.68 2.45 -16.11
CA ALA A 307 -11.55 2.39 -14.66
C ALA A 307 -12.16 3.63 -13.97
N ILE A 308 -11.90 4.84 -14.49
CA ILE A 308 -12.46 6.08 -13.93
C ILE A 308 -13.97 6.14 -14.14
N LYS A 309 -14.45 5.73 -15.32
CA LYS A 309 -15.89 5.65 -15.61
C LYS A 309 -16.60 4.73 -14.64
N PHE A 310 -16.00 3.59 -14.29
CA PHE A 310 -16.54 2.68 -13.28
C PHE A 310 -16.80 3.40 -11.95
N PHE A 311 -15.82 4.12 -11.40
CA PHE A 311 -16.01 4.84 -10.11
C PHE A 311 -16.99 6.01 -10.20
N ARG A 312 -17.08 6.68 -11.37
CA ARG A 312 -18.12 7.71 -11.60
C ARG A 312 -19.51 7.10 -11.61
N ASP A 313 -19.68 5.96 -12.27
CA ASP A 313 -20.94 5.23 -12.35
C ASP A 313 -21.34 4.70 -10.96
N ASP A 314 -20.39 4.18 -10.18
CA ASP A 314 -20.59 3.76 -8.78
C ASP A 314 -21.08 4.92 -7.90
N ASN A 315 -20.41 6.08 -7.96
CA ASN A 315 -20.83 7.28 -7.25
C ASN A 315 -22.25 7.72 -7.62
N LYS A 316 -22.60 7.66 -8.91
CA LYS A 316 -23.94 8.00 -9.40
C LYS A 316 -24.98 7.02 -8.86
N PHE A 317 -24.68 5.72 -8.86
CA PHE A 317 -25.54 4.69 -8.31
C PHE A 317 -25.78 4.90 -6.80
N HIS A 318 -24.73 5.10 -6.02
CA HIS A 318 -24.84 5.33 -4.57
C HIS A 318 -25.61 6.62 -4.24
N LYS A 319 -25.40 7.69 -5.01
CA LYS A 319 -26.19 8.93 -4.88
C LYS A 319 -27.68 8.65 -5.13
N ALA A 320 -28.01 7.88 -6.16
CA ALA A 320 -29.40 7.52 -6.46
C ALA A 320 -30.01 6.60 -5.39
N LYS A 321 -29.26 5.58 -4.91
CA LYS A 321 -29.68 4.70 -3.80
C LYS A 321 -29.96 5.51 -2.54
N ALA A 322 -29.07 6.44 -2.18
CA ALA A 322 -29.24 7.30 -1.03
C ALA A 322 -30.46 8.23 -1.12
N VAL A 323 -30.76 8.80 -2.31
CA VAL A 323 -31.99 9.59 -2.51
C VAL A 323 -33.23 8.74 -2.23
N ARG A 324 -33.28 7.50 -2.73
CA ARG A 324 -34.40 6.57 -2.46
C ARG A 324 -34.50 6.20 -0.98
N ILE A 325 -33.38 5.90 -0.32
CA ILE A 325 -33.40 5.54 1.10
C ILE A 325 -33.85 6.75 1.93
N ARG A 326 -33.36 7.96 1.66
CA ARG A 326 -33.76 9.19 2.37
C ARG A 326 -35.26 9.48 2.30
N GLN A 327 -35.93 9.11 1.22
CA GLN A 327 -37.39 9.21 1.11
C GLN A 327 -38.10 8.33 2.16
N SER A 328 -37.49 7.21 2.56
CA SER A 328 -38.02 6.29 3.57
C SER A 328 -37.39 6.45 4.97
N GLN A 329 -36.17 6.99 5.04
CA GLN A 329 -35.34 7.10 6.24
C GLN A 329 -34.58 8.44 6.21
N PRO A 330 -35.17 9.53 6.72
CA PRO A 330 -34.63 10.89 6.58
C PRO A 330 -33.20 11.09 7.10
N TYR A 331 -32.79 10.26 8.06
CA TYR A 331 -31.49 10.32 8.73
C TYR A 331 -30.42 9.40 8.10
N TYR A 332 -30.71 8.76 6.97
CA TYR A 332 -29.73 7.91 6.29
C TYR A 332 -28.55 8.74 5.78
N GLN A 333 -27.36 8.43 6.30
CA GLN A 333 -26.10 9.02 5.86
C GLN A 333 -25.70 8.41 4.52
N ILE A 334 -25.45 9.28 3.53
CA ILE A 334 -24.97 8.83 2.22
C ILE A 334 -23.56 8.28 2.41
N PRO A 335 -23.25 7.09 1.88
CA PRO A 335 -21.86 6.65 1.83
C PRO A 335 -21.01 7.71 1.13
N GLU A 336 -19.86 8.03 1.69
CA GLU A 336 -18.91 8.93 1.05
C GLU A 336 -18.63 8.43 -0.38
N PRO A 337 -18.83 9.29 -1.40
CA PRO A 337 -18.50 8.90 -2.76
C PRO A 337 -16.99 8.70 -2.88
N HIS A 338 -16.58 7.87 -3.85
CA HIS A 338 -15.19 7.83 -4.26
C HIS A 338 -14.72 9.24 -4.64
N ASN A 339 -13.59 9.66 -4.08
CA ASN A 339 -12.97 10.93 -4.44
C ASN A 339 -12.33 10.78 -5.83
N ILE A 340 -13.04 11.21 -6.87
CA ILE A 340 -12.59 11.08 -8.27
C ILE A 340 -11.29 11.85 -8.51
N GLU A 341 -11.10 13.01 -7.88
CA GLU A 341 -9.85 13.78 -8.01
C GLU A 341 -8.67 13.09 -7.34
N ARG A 342 -8.91 12.42 -6.21
CA ARG A 342 -7.92 11.54 -5.60
C ARG A 342 -7.62 10.34 -6.50
N ILE A 343 -8.61 9.68 -7.08
CA ILE A 343 -8.40 8.56 -8.02
C ILE A 343 -7.55 9.00 -9.21
N LYS A 344 -7.81 10.19 -9.75
CA LYS A 344 -6.97 10.82 -10.78
C LYS A 344 -5.55 11.05 -10.26
N ALA A 345 -5.39 11.60 -9.07
CA ALA A 345 -4.08 11.84 -8.47
C ALA A 345 -3.30 10.55 -8.20
N ASP A 346 -3.94 9.51 -7.68
CA ASP A 346 -3.36 8.19 -7.44
C ASP A 346 -2.93 7.54 -8.77
N PHE A 347 -3.73 7.72 -9.82
CA PHE A 347 -3.34 7.33 -11.18
C PHE A 347 -2.11 8.11 -11.68
N LEU A 348 -2.06 9.43 -11.47
CA LEU A 348 -0.89 10.25 -11.79
C LEU A 348 0.34 9.83 -10.96
N LEU A 349 0.16 9.36 -9.72
CA LEU A 349 1.24 8.82 -8.89
C LEU A 349 1.76 7.46 -9.41
N ILE A 350 0.88 6.61 -9.94
CA ILE A 350 1.30 5.41 -10.66
C ILE A 350 2.16 5.82 -11.85
N TRP A 351 1.70 6.77 -12.67
CA TRP A 351 2.48 7.29 -13.81
C TRP A 351 3.78 7.97 -13.41
N ARG A 352 3.78 8.73 -12.31
CA ARG A 352 5.00 9.27 -11.71
C ARG A 352 5.98 8.16 -11.43
N SER A 353 5.53 7.05 -10.84
CA SER A 353 6.41 5.92 -10.53
C SER A 353 6.90 5.22 -11.80
N CYS A 354 6.07 5.19 -12.85
CA CYS A 354 6.43 4.67 -14.19
C CYS A 354 7.49 5.53 -14.88
N LEU A 355 7.47 6.84 -14.67
CA LEU A 355 8.34 7.81 -15.33
C LEU A 355 9.62 8.04 -14.52
N PHE A 356 9.48 8.21 -13.21
CA PHE A 356 10.53 8.66 -12.31
C PHE A 356 11.70 7.66 -12.23
N ASN A 357 11.41 6.35 -12.19
CA ASN A 357 12.47 5.35 -12.13
C ASN A 357 13.31 5.30 -13.43
N PRO A 358 12.71 5.24 -14.63
CA PRO A 358 13.44 5.44 -15.89
C PRO A 358 14.18 6.77 -15.96
N PHE A 359 13.58 7.86 -15.48
CA PHE A 359 14.24 9.17 -15.41
C PHE A 359 15.50 9.14 -14.55
N LEU A 360 15.43 8.55 -13.35
CA LEU A 360 16.59 8.38 -12.48
C LEU A 360 17.64 7.45 -13.08
N GLY A 361 17.23 6.36 -13.72
CA GLY A 361 18.12 5.45 -14.43
C GLY A 361 18.87 6.15 -15.57
N LEU A 362 18.14 6.93 -16.36
CA LEU A 362 18.68 7.77 -17.41
C LEU A 362 19.65 8.82 -16.86
N MET A 363 19.32 9.49 -15.75
CA MET A 363 20.23 10.43 -15.09
C MET A 363 21.54 9.76 -14.67
N LYS A 364 21.48 8.57 -14.07
CA LYS A 364 22.68 7.83 -13.68
C LYS A 364 23.52 7.40 -14.88
N LYS A 365 22.88 6.93 -15.96
CA LYS A 365 23.57 6.58 -17.22
C LYS A 365 24.25 7.80 -17.84
N ALA A 366 23.57 8.95 -17.88
CA ALA A 366 24.13 10.20 -18.37
C ALA A 366 25.31 10.68 -17.49
N GLN A 367 25.21 10.54 -16.16
CA GLN A 367 26.31 10.82 -15.24
C GLN A 367 27.51 9.90 -15.47
N GLU A 368 27.28 8.60 -15.66
CA GLU A 368 28.36 7.64 -15.89
C GLU A 368 29.05 7.89 -17.22
N LEU A 369 28.28 8.13 -18.30
CA LEU A 369 28.83 8.53 -19.60
C LEU A 369 29.67 9.81 -19.47
N THR A 370 29.19 10.78 -18.69
CA THR A 370 29.94 12.02 -18.43
C THR A 370 31.27 11.76 -17.74
N ARG A 371 31.29 10.84 -16.75
CA ARG A 371 32.52 10.40 -16.08
C ARG A 371 33.48 9.67 -17.01
N GLN A 372 32.97 8.76 -17.83
CA GLN A 372 33.79 8.02 -18.80
C GLN A 372 34.45 8.97 -19.79
N LEU A 373 33.71 9.95 -20.32
CA LEU A 373 34.23 10.98 -21.22
C LEU A 373 35.31 11.83 -20.53
N HIS A 374 35.09 12.24 -19.29
CA HIS A 374 36.10 12.94 -18.48
C HIS A 374 37.35 12.10 -18.22
N PHE A 375 37.21 10.80 -17.97
CA PHE A 375 38.34 9.90 -17.73
C PHE A 375 39.18 9.68 -18.99
N ILE A 376 38.53 9.49 -20.14
CA ILE A 376 39.21 9.37 -21.45
C ILE A 376 40.01 10.65 -21.73
N HIS A 377 39.44 11.81 -21.42
CA HIS A 377 40.07 13.10 -21.65
C HIS A 377 41.27 13.36 -20.72
N ASN A 378 41.13 13.05 -19.43
CA ASN A 378 42.18 13.27 -18.44
C ASN A 378 43.25 12.16 -18.40
N ARG A 379 43.23 11.23 -19.35
CA ARG A 379 44.23 10.18 -19.43
C ARG A 379 45.56 10.81 -19.87
N PRO A 380 46.61 10.79 -19.03
CA PRO A 380 47.86 11.46 -19.38
C PRO A 380 48.46 10.85 -20.65
N THR A 381 48.55 11.66 -21.71
CA THR A 381 49.01 11.28 -23.06
C THR A 381 50.49 10.84 -23.12
N HIS A 382 51.21 10.87 -22.00
CA HIS A 382 52.64 10.55 -21.91
C HIS A 382 53.00 9.45 -20.91
N ALA A 383 52.05 8.64 -20.43
CA ALA A 383 52.40 7.46 -19.63
C ALA A 383 53.03 6.37 -20.53
N HIS A 384 54.36 6.26 -20.50
CA HIS A 384 55.11 5.13 -21.08
C HIS A 384 54.55 3.78 -20.60
N PRO A 385 54.58 2.73 -21.45
CA PRO A 385 54.02 1.43 -21.13
C PRO A 385 54.92 0.70 -20.11
N LEU A 386 54.69 0.91 -18.82
CA LEU A 386 55.27 0.08 -17.77
C LEU A 386 54.21 -0.32 -16.75
N SER A 387 54.05 -1.64 -16.64
CA SER A 387 53.40 -2.43 -15.60
C SER A 387 51.87 -2.31 -15.45
N THR A 388 51.20 -3.33 -15.97
CA THR A 388 49.84 -3.78 -15.61
C THR A 388 49.73 -4.03 -14.10
N THR A 389 49.20 -3.06 -13.36
CA THR A 389 48.62 -3.31 -12.02
C THR A 389 47.29 -2.59 -11.88
N ALA A 390 46.24 -3.43 -11.85
CA ALA A 390 44.87 -3.27 -11.33
C ALA A 390 44.22 -1.87 -11.36
N ILE A 391 43.31 -1.69 -12.32
CA ILE A 391 42.20 -0.73 -12.22
C ILE A 391 41.33 -1.16 -11.01
N PRO A 392 41.00 -0.24 -10.08
CA PRO A 392 40.11 -0.57 -8.97
C PRO A 392 38.71 -0.92 -9.51
N PRO A 393 38.05 -1.96 -9.00
CA PRO A 393 36.72 -2.35 -9.49
C PRO A 393 35.70 -1.24 -9.22
N ALA A 394 34.83 -1.00 -10.21
CA ALA A 394 33.71 -0.08 -10.08
C ALA A 394 32.84 -0.46 -8.87
N PRO A 395 32.33 0.52 -8.10
CA PRO A 395 31.47 0.24 -6.96
C PRO A 395 30.22 -0.49 -7.44
N THR A 396 29.93 -1.64 -6.84
CA THR A 396 28.73 -2.42 -7.11
C THR A 396 27.47 -1.59 -6.84
N PRO A 397 26.52 -1.51 -7.79
CA PRO A 397 25.29 -0.75 -7.58
C PRO A 397 24.44 -1.39 -6.48
N SER A 398 24.14 -0.60 -5.44
CA SER A 398 23.13 -0.92 -4.43
C SER A 398 21.75 -1.00 -5.09
N SER A 399 20.98 -2.06 -4.80
CA SER A 399 19.74 -2.41 -5.48
C SER A 399 18.47 -1.71 -4.94
N THR A 400 18.61 -0.75 -4.04
CA THR A 400 17.47 0.00 -3.48
C THR A 400 17.72 1.50 -3.51
N LEU A 401 16.98 2.18 -4.40
CA LEU A 401 17.01 3.61 -4.63
C LEU A 401 16.12 4.37 -3.63
N THR A 402 16.59 5.49 -3.09
CA THR A 402 15.86 6.37 -2.16
C THR A 402 15.85 7.82 -2.63
N ALA A 403 14.95 8.66 -2.08
CA ALA A 403 14.94 10.11 -2.35
C ALA A 403 16.29 10.80 -2.02
N THR A 404 17.07 10.21 -1.12
CA THR A 404 18.45 10.61 -0.78
C THR A 404 19.38 10.56 -1.98
N ASP A 405 19.20 9.59 -2.90
CA ASP A 405 20.03 9.43 -4.10
C ASP A 405 19.86 10.60 -5.08
N LEU A 406 18.69 11.26 -5.09
CA LEU A 406 18.44 12.43 -5.91
C LEU A 406 19.16 13.66 -5.34
N SER A 407 19.11 13.89 -4.02
CA SER A 407 19.89 14.96 -3.38
C SER A 407 21.41 14.72 -3.48
N GLN A 408 21.85 13.47 -3.41
CA GLN A 408 23.26 13.11 -3.62
C GLN A 408 23.67 13.32 -5.08
N SER A 409 22.81 13.00 -6.05
CA SER A 409 23.00 13.29 -7.47
C SER A 409 23.07 14.79 -7.75
N GLN A 410 22.19 15.58 -7.11
CA GLN A 410 22.20 17.05 -7.17
C GLN A 410 23.49 17.63 -6.58
N HIS A 411 24.00 17.07 -5.48
CA HIS A 411 25.25 17.52 -4.84
C HIS A 411 26.51 17.14 -5.64
N ILE A 412 26.59 15.92 -6.17
CA ILE A 412 27.70 15.48 -7.02
C ILE A 412 27.74 16.31 -8.31
N LEU A 413 26.58 16.63 -8.87
CA LEU A 413 26.50 17.48 -10.05
C LEU A 413 26.82 18.94 -9.74
N ALA A 414 26.36 19.50 -8.61
CA ALA A 414 26.81 20.82 -8.15
C ALA A 414 28.33 20.87 -7.98
N GLN A 415 28.97 19.77 -7.58
CA GLN A 415 30.43 19.65 -7.51
C GLN A 415 31.10 19.52 -8.88
N SER A 416 30.49 18.84 -9.85
CA SER A 416 30.99 18.86 -11.25
C SER A 416 30.63 20.13 -12.01
N PHE A 417 29.66 20.93 -11.53
CA PHE A 417 29.37 22.29 -11.99
C PHE A 417 30.41 23.29 -11.49
N ILE A 418 30.98 23.09 -10.30
CA ILE A 418 32.14 23.88 -9.83
C ILE A 418 33.38 23.64 -10.71
N LEU A 419 33.44 22.52 -11.44
CA LEU A 419 34.47 22.26 -12.45
C LEU A 419 34.18 22.95 -13.81
N ASP A 420 32.96 23.45 -14.05
CA ASP A 420 32.51 24.01 -15.35
C ASP A 420 33.04 25.44 -15.59
N ASP A 421 33.16 26.26 -14.54
CA ASP A 421 33.86 27.57 -14.62
C ASP A 421 35.38 27.41 -14.85
N SER A 422 35.89 26.17 -14.81
CA SER A 422 37.29 25.80 -15.08
C SER A 422 37.46 24.88 -16.29
N ILE A 423 36.41 24.63 -17.09
CA ILE A 423 36.59 24.05 -18.42
C ILE A 423 37.25 25.13 -19.28
N ASP A 424 38.56 25.25 -19.10
CA ASP A 424 39.44 25.91 -20.04
C ASP A 424 39.15 25.27 -21.40
N THR A 425 38.65 26.07 -22.35
CA THR A 425 38.29 25.66 -23.71
C THR A 425 39.52 25.27 -24.53
N SER A 426 40.54 24.70 -23.88
CA SER A 426 41.71 24.13 -24.53
C SER A 426 41.26 23.14 -25.60
N ASP A 427 41.94 23.18 -26.74
CA ASP A 427 41.62 22.54 -28.04
C ASP A 427 41.55 21.00 -28.05
N SER A 428 41.32 20.35 -26.91
CA SER A 428 41.56 18.92 -26.67
C SER A 428 40.28 18.06 -26.63
N TRP A 429 39.10 18.65 -26.65
CA TRP A 429 37.84 17.91 -26.82
C TRP A 429 37.48 17.78 -28.29
N THR A 430 37.09 16.59 -28.73
CA THR A 430 36.48 16.48 -30.06
C THR A 430 35.11 17.17 -30.05
N PRO A 431 34.67 17.81 -31.16
CA PRO A 431 33.35 18.43 -31.25
C PRO A 431 32.22 17.49 -30.82
N SER A 432 32.37 16.21 -31.14
CA SER A 432 31.56 15.06 -30.71
C SER A 432 31.39 14.96 -29.18
N GLN A 433 32.50 14.95 -28.43
CA GLN A 433 32.49 14.79 -26.98
C GLN A 433 31.92 16.02 -26.27
N THR A 434 32.24 17.23 -26.76
CA THR A 434 31.67 18.47 -26.24
C THR A 434 30.15 18.51 -26.42
N GLN A 435 29.65 18.10 -27.59
CA GLN A 435 28.21 18.04 -27.82
C GLN A 435 27.50 17.02 -26.91
N MET A 436 28.14 15.88 -26.63
CA MET A 436 27.61 14.86 -25.72
C MET A 436 27.48 15.37 -24.29
N LEU A 437 28.52 16.04 -23.78
CA LEU A 437 28.51 16.70 -22.47
C LEU A 437 27.38 17.73 -22.36
N LEU A 438 27.24 18.58 -23.37
CA LEU A 438 26.17 19.58 -23.42
C LEU A 438 24.78 18.93 -23.46
N PHE A 439 24.63 17.80 -24.15
CA PHE A 439 23.39 17.04 -24.16
C PHE A 439 23.03 16.45 -22.79
N CYS A 440 23.99 15.79 -22.12
CA CYS A 440 23.79 15.25 -20.77
C CYS A 440 23.43 16.36 -19.77
N ARG A 441 24.09 17.52 -19.88
CA ARG A 441 23.79 18.71 -19.08
C ARG A 441 22.37 19.21 -19.31
N ASP A 442 21.98 19.42 -20.57
CA ASP A 442 20.66 19.97 -20.90
C ASP A 442 19.54 18.99 -20.50
N LEU A 443 19.75 17.68 -20.69
CA LEU A 443 18.84 16.63 -20.24
C LEU A 443 18.68 16.64 -18.71
N HIS A 444 19.78 16.79 -17.97
CA HIS A 444 19.75 16.89 -16.52
C HIS A 444 19.01 18.15 -16.04
N THR A 445 19.35 19.31 -16.59
CA THR A 445 18.67 20.58 -16.28
C THR A 445 17.18 20.46 -16.54
N LEU A 446 16.80 19.87 -17.66
CA LEU A 446 15.40 19.63 -17.99
C LEU A 446 14.69 18.77 -16.94
N ILE A 447 15.32 17.68 -16.50
CA ILE A 447 14.74 16.78 -15.49
C ILE A 447 14.62 17.48 -14.13
N VAL A 448 15.60 18.29 -13.75
CA VAL A 448 15.58 19.06 -12.49
C VAL A 448 14.56 20.19 -12.52
N GLU A 449 14.40 20.89 -13.64
CA GLU A 449 13.38 21.93 -13.81
C GLU A 449 11.97 21.34 -13.82
N PHE A 450 11.81 20.13 -14.37
CA PHE A 450 10.52 19.44 -14.39
C PHE A 450 10.12 18.84 -13.05
N TYR A 451 11.11 18.41 -12.28
CA TYR A 451 10.92 17.78 -10.99
C TYR A 451 11.35 18.72 -9.87
N ASP A 452 10.40 19.50 -9.34
CA ASP A 452 10.65 20.26 -8.12
C ASP A 452 10.71 19.29 -6.92
N ALA A 453 11.93 18.99 -6.49
CA ALA A 453 12.19 18.13 -5.35
C ALA A 453 11.59 18.67 -4.04
N LYS A 454 11.31 19.97 -3.92
CA LYS A 454 10.70 20.57 -2.72
C LYS A 454 9.19 20.40 -2.69
N SER A 455 8.49 20.58 -3.81
CA SER A 455 7.03 20.42 -3.86
C SER A 455 6.58 18.99 -4.20
N GLY A 456 7.46 18.18 -4.79
CA GLY A 456 7.13 16.84 -5.27
C GLY A 456 6.10 16.85 -6.40
N ARG A 457 5.91 17.99 -7.07
CA ARG A 457 4.99 18.18 -8.20
C ARG A 457 5.79 18.23 -9.50
N PHE A 458 5.19 17.71 -10.56
CA PHE A 458 5.65 17.98 -11.92
C PHE A 458 5.03 19.32 -12.34
N ASP A 459 5.86 20.24 -12.83
CA ASP A 459 5.40 21.46 -13.48
C ASP A 459 4.68 21.12 -14.81
N ASP A 460 4.15 22.13 -15.51
CA ASP A 460 3.41 22.01 -16.78
C ASP A 460 3.93 20.89 -17.71
N HIS A 461 3.22 19.74 -17.68
CA HIS A 461 3.59 18.53 -18.41
C HIS A 461 3.64 18.73 -19.92
N ILE A 462 2.86 19.68 -20.45
CA ILE A 462 2.85 20.06 -21.86
C ILE A 462 4.16 20.79 -22.20
N LYS A 463 4.57 21.75 -21.36
CA LYS A 463 5.86 22.44 -21.49
C LYS A 463 7.02 21.45 -21.46
N PHE A 464 6.99 20.49 -20.53
CA PHE A 464 8.02 19.48 -20.42
C PHE A 464 8.09 18.52 -21.61
N GLU A 465 6.95 18.05 -22.13
CA GLU A 465 6.92 17.24 -23.36
C GLU A 465 7.55 18.02 -24.53
N GLY A 466 7.26 19.32 -24.64
CA GLY A 466 7.87 20.21 -25.63
C GLY A 466 9.39 20.29 -25.52
N GLU A 467 9.91 20.49 -24.31
CA GLU A 467 11.35 20.59 -24.05
C GLU A 467 12.08 19.23 -24.17
N LEU A 468 11.47 18.13 -23.70
CA LEU A 468 12.00 16.78 -23.87
C LEU A 468 12.14 16.42 -25.35
N ASN A 469 11.18 16.84 -26.18
CA ASN A 469 11.27 16.68 -27.62
C ASN A 469 12.43 17.48 -28.25
N LYS A 470 12.78 18.65 -27.70
CA LYS A 470 13.98 19.40 -28.14
C LYS A 470 15.27 18.66 -27.78
N VAL A 471 15.35 18.16 -26.53
CA VAL A 471 16.49 17.37 -26.06
C VAL A 471 16.65 16.10 -26.92
N LEU A 472 15.57 15.39 -27.22
CA LEU A 472 15.58 14.24 -28.11
C LEU A 472 16.06 14.58 -29.52
N ARG A 473 15.55 15.65 -30.15
CA ARG A 473 16.03 16.08 -31.47
C ARG A 473 17.54 16.38 -31.47
N ARG A 474 18.04 17.01 -30.40
CA ARG A 474 19.46 17.26 -30.21
C ARG A 474 20.23 15.94 -30.09
N ALA A 475 19.72 14.96 -29.34
CA ALA A 475 20.29 13.62 -29.26
C ALA A 475 20.43 12.98 -30.65
N TYR A 476 19.35 12.96 -31.44
CA TYR A 476 19.37 12.39 -32.79
C TYR A 476 20.41 13.06 -33.69
N LYS A 477 20.52 14.39 -33.65
CA LYS A 477 21.51 15.16 -34.41
C LYS A 477 22.95 14.85 -33.99
N ILE A 478 23.18 14.71 -32.68
CA ILE A 478 24.48 14.30 -32.13
C ILE A 478 24.83 12.91 -32.66
N ARG A 479 23.90 11.95 -32.61
CA ARG A 479 24.12 10.60 -33.15
C ARG A 479 24.49 10.61 -34.62
N GLU A 480 23.76 11.36 -35.46
CA GLU A 480 24.04 11.46 -36.90
C GLU A 480 25.45 11.99 -37.19
N GLN A 481 25.97 12.88 -36.32
CA GLN A 481 27.33 13.41 -36.42
C GLN A 481 28.40 12.43 -35.95
N LEU A 482 28.00 11.36 -35.24
CA LEU A 482 28.89 10.36 -34.63
C LEU A 482 28.90 9.04 -35.40
N VAL A 483 28.11 8.91 -36.48
CA VAL A 483 28.03 7.68 -37.29
C VAL A 483 29.38 7.29 -37.89
N ASP A 484 30.31 8.24 -38.06
CA ASP A 484 31.65 7.97 -38.58
C ASP A 484 32.62 7.38 -37.52
N GLU A 485 32.20 7.24 -36.26
CA GLU A 485 32.98 6.67 -35.15
C GLU A 485 32.47 5.26 -34.72
N GLU A 486 32.18 4.38 -35.68
CA GLU A 486 31.48 3.08 -35.49
C GLU A 486 32.04 2.13 -34.40
N ASP A 487 33.31 2.26 -34.01
CA ASP A 487 33.97 1.36 -33.04
C ASP A 487 34.05 1.91 -31.60
N SER A 488 33.39 3.04 -31.30
CA SER A 488 33.46 3.67 -29.99
C SER A 488 32.65 2.92 -28.91
N PRO A 489 33.26 2.49 -27.78
CA PRO A 489 32.59 1.71 -26.71
C PRO A 489 31.34 2.37 -26.09
N TRP A 490 31.26 3.71 -26.16
CA TRP A 490 30.17 4.49 -25.59
C TRP A 490 28.92 4.55 -26.50
N LEU A 491 28.98 4.06 -27.74
CA LEU A 491 27.81 3.94 -28.64
C LEU A 491 26.75 2.96 -28.09
N ALA A 492 27.17 1.93 -27.36
CA ALA A 492 26.23 0.99 -26.71
C ALA A 492 25.44 1.67 -25.58
N ASP A 493 26.13 2.43 -24.72
CA ASP A 493 25.51 3.25 -23.66
C ASP A 493 24.56 4.30 -24.28
N TRP A 494 24.89 4.82 -25.46
CA TRP A 494 24.05 5.75 -26.20
C TRP A 494 22.74 5.15 -26.72
N ASP A 495 22.78 3.97 -27.36
CA ASP A 495 21.56 3.31 -27.82
C ASP A 495 20.65 2.92 -26.64
N GLU A 496 21.23 2.62 -25.47
CA GLU A 496 20.48 2.40 -24.24
C GLU A 496 19.84 3.71 -23.71
N ILE A 497 20.59 4.82 -23.65
CA ILE A 497 20.08 6.16 -23.31
C ILE A 497 18.94 6.57 -24.24
N LYS A 498 19.09 6.31 -25.55
CA LYS A 498 18.07 6.59 -26.56
C LYS A 498 16.80 5.77 -26.33
N LYS A 499 16.94 4.49 -25.99
CA LYS A 499 15.82 3.61 -25.67
C LYS A 499 15.05 4.11 -24.45
N GLU A 500 15.76 4.51 -23.40
CA GLU A 500 15.18 5.10 -22.18
C GLU A 500 14.49 6.44 -22.46
N LEU A 501 15.11 7.34 -23.21
CA LEU A 501 14.52 8.62 -23.61
C LEU A 501 13.28 8.46 -24.48
N THR A 502 13.30 7.48 -25.39
CA THR A 502 12.15 7.15 -26.24
C THR A 502 11.01 6.60 -25.38
N TYR A 503 11.32 5.70 -24.44
CA TYR A 503 10.35 5.19 -23.47
C TYR A 503 9.73 6.32 -22.64
N ILE A 504 10.57 7.21 -22.10
CA ILE A 504 10.15 8.37 -21.32
C ILE A 504 9.26 9.30 -22.14
N ARG A 505 9.64 9.64 -23.38
CA ARG A 505 8.82 10.48 -24.27
C ARG A 505 7.46 9.84 -24.51
N GLU A 506 7.43 8.54 -24.81
CA GLU A 506 6.18 7.83 -25.04
C GLU A 506 5.31 7.82 -23.78
N CYS A 507 5.90 7.59 -22.60
CA CYS A 507 5.19 7.67 -21.33
C CYS A 507 4.67 9.08 -21.03
N MET A 508 5.42 10.14 -21.37
CA MET A 508 4.98 11.53 -21.24
C MET A 508 3.86 11.89 -22.21
N SER A 509 3.96 11.44 -23.47
CA SER A 509 2.92 11.64 -24.47
C SER A 509 1.62 10.93 -24.07
N LEU A 510 1.73 9.75 -23.46
CA LEU A 510 0.59 9.06 -22.88
C LEU A 510 0.03 9.73 -21.64
N LEU A 511 0.89 10.20 -20.73
CA LEU A 511 0.46 11.01 -19.60
C LEU A 511 -0.31 12.25 -20.07
N SER A 512 0.20 12.94 -21.09
CA SER A 512 -0.45 14.08 -21.75
C SER A 512 -1.82 13.69 -22.31
N SER A 513 -1.90 12.61 -23.09
CA SER A 513 -3.17 12.10 -23.62
C SER A 513 -4.17 11.67 -22.55
N HIS A 514 -3.67 11.10 -21.44
CA HIS A 514 -4.48 10.70 -20.30
C HIS A 514 -4.98 11.91 -19.52
N CYS A 515 -4.12 12.91 -19.26
CA CYS A 515 -4.51 14.16 -18.61
C CYS A 515 -5.66 14.82 -19.36
N THR A 516 -5.65 14.84 -20.70
CA THR A 516 -6.77 15.34 -21.51
C THR A 516 -8.05 14.53 -21.30
N LEU A 517 -7.96 13.21 -21.06
CA LEU A 517 -9.10 12.35 -20.70
C LEU A 517 -9.57 12.54 -19.24
N LEU A 518 -8.72 13.10 -18.37
CA LEU A 518 -9.06 13.42 -16.99
C LEU A 518 -9.74 14.78 -16.85
N GLU A 519 -9.59 15.67 -17.83
CA GLU A 519 -10.30 16.95 -17.86
C GLU A 519 -11.82 16.71 -17.87
N PRO A 520 -12.59 17.51 -17.13
CA PRO A 520 -14.04 17.47 -17.23
C PRO A 520 -14.43 17.72 -18.68
N ALA A 521 -15.25 16.82 -19.25
CA ALA A 521 -15.81 17.06 -20.59
C ALA A 521 -16.41 18.48 -20.61
N PRO A 522 -16.11 19.30 -21.64
CA PRO A 522 -16.58 20.68 -21.70
C PRO A 522 -18.07 20.66 -21.43
N SER A 523 -18.44 21.28 -20.31
CA SER A 523 -19.79 21.20 -19.79
C SER A 523 -20.72 21.77 -20.85
N GLN A 524 -21.64 20.96 -21.38
CA GLN A 524 -22.71 21.42 -22.30
C GLN A 524 -23.75 22.30 -21.56
N THR A 525 -23.29 23.15 -20.64
CA THR A 525 -24.09 24.09 -19.86
C THR A 525 -23.70 25.51 -20.23
N GLU A 526 -23.88 25.85 -21.50
CA GLU A 526 -24.13 27.22 -21.94
C GLU A 526 -25.46 27.26 -22.70
N ALA A 527 -26.55 26.83 -22.04
CA ALA A 527 -27.92 27.10 -22.48
C ALA A 527 -28.95 26.84 -21.35
N ALA A 528 -28.73 27.36 -20.14
CA ALA A 528 -29.82 27.51 -19.18
C ALA A 528 -29.44 28.54 -18.10
N THR A 529 -30.02 29.72 -18.24
CA THR A 529 -29.98 30.85 -17.32
C THR A 529 -30.50 30.54 -15.91
N SER A 530 -29.82 31.15 -14.93
CA SER A 530 -30.31 31.70 -13.66
C SER A 530 -30.99 30.78 -12.64
N ALA A 531 -30.34 30.56 -11.49
CA ALA A 531 -30.80 31.08 -10.19
C ALA A 531 -29.89 30.68 -9.00
N THR A 532 -29.62 31.67 -8.16
CA THR A 532 -29.21 31.63 -6.73
C THR A 532 -27.87 31.00 -6.35
N THR A 533 -26.89 31.89 -6.23
CA THR A 533 -25.67 31.80 -5.41
C THR A 533 -26.01 31.74 -3.92
N ALA A 534 -25.58 30.67 -3.25
CA ALA A 534 -25.27 30.68 -1.83
C ALA A 534 -23.76 30.44 -1.71
N THR A 535 -23.06 31.45 -1.21
CA THR A 535 -21.63 31.44 -0.88
C THR A 535 -21.42 30.61 0.39
N ASP A 536 -20.59 29.58 0.31
CA ASP A 536 -19.99 28.95 1.49
C ASP A 536 -18.47 28.91 1.27
N GLU A 537 -17.82 30.00 1.68
CA GLU A 537 -16.38 30.12 1.83
C GLU A 537 -16.03 29.68 3.25
N SER A 538 -15.35 28.54 3.40
CA SER A 538 -14.45 28.25 4.53
C SER A 538 -14.02 26.78 4.49
N LEU A 539 -12.95 26.46 3.77
CA LEU A 539 -12.10 25.33 4.15
C LEU A 539 -10.63 25.72 3.97
N GLY A 540 -10.14 26.47 4.95
CA GLY A 540 -8.73 26.82 5.08
C GLY A 540 -7.89 25.62 5.52
N ASP A 541 -6.80 25.41 4.78
CA ASP A 541 -5.47 24.95 5.21
C ASP A 541 -5.37 23.93 6.36
N ALA A 542 -5.10 22.68 5.99
CA ALA A 542 -4.35 21.75 6.84
C ALA A 542 -3.13 21.23 6.06
N ILE A 543 -1.98 21.85 6.33
CA ILE A 543 -0.66 21.38 5.91
C ILE A 543 -0.36 20.08 6.68
N LEU A 544 -0.50 18.95 6.01
CA LEU A 544 0.03 17.66 6.48
C LEU A 544 1.54 17.63 6.23
N VAL A 545 2.32 18.11 7.21
CA VAL A 545 3.77 17.89 7.23
C VAL A 545 4.01 16.40 7.51
N GLN A 546 4.63 15.68 6.57
CA GLN A 546 5.06 14.31 6.83
C GLN A 546 6.10 14.29 7.96
N PRO A 547 6.04 13.31 8.89
CA PRO A 547 7.07 13.19 9.91
C PRO A 547 8.41 12.92 9.22
N GLN A 548 9.35 13.86 9.36
CA GLN A 548 10.72 13.65 8.93
C GLN A 548 11.38 12.58 9.81
N ALA A 549 12.28 11.80 9.22
CA ALA A 549 13.07 10.83 9.98
C ALA A 549 13.86 11.55 11.08
N PRO A 550 13.79 11.07 12.34
CA PRO A 550 14.51 11.67 13.45
C PRO A 550 16.05 11.64 13.21
N PRO A 551 16.79 12.73 13.48
CA PRO A 551 18.26 12.76 13.34
C PRO A 551 18.95 11.67 14.17
N GLN A 552 20.18 11.28 13.81
CA GLN A 552 20.93 10.25 14.56
C GLN A 552 21.05 10.57 16.06
N ASP A 553 21.22 11.84 16.43
CA ASP A 553 21.27 12.28 17.83
C ASP A 553 19.95 12.00 18.59
N GLN A 554 18.83 11.96 17.88
CA GLN A 554 17.52 11.64 18.46
C GLN A 554 17.37 10.15 18.78
N MET A 555 18.09 9.26 18.07
CA MET A 555 18.11 7.82 18.41
C MET A 555 18.79 7.57 19.74
N LEU A 556 19.88 8.29 20.01
CA LEU A 556 20.56 8.23 21.30
C LEU A 556 19.64 8.74 22.44
N LEU A 557 18.90 9.83 22.21
CA LEU A 557 17.96 10.36 23.20
C LEU A 557 16.83 9.36 23.48
N ILE A 558 16.26 8.73 22.45
CA ILE A 558 15.24 7.68 22.61
C ILE A 558 15.81 6.49 23.38
N ALA A 559 17.02 6.05 23.06
CA ALA A 559 17.67 4.94 23.77
C ALA A 559 17.88 5.26 25.26
N LYS A 560 18.28 6.50 25.59
CA LYS A 560 18.43 6.96 26.98
C LYS A 560 17.12 7.01 27.75
N GLU A 561 16.07 7.59 27.16
CA GLU A 561 14.75 7.59 27.80
C GLU A 561 14.19 6.18 27.95
N LEU A 562 14.38 5.32 26.96
CA LEU A 562 14.00 3.91 27.04
C LEU A 562 14.76 3.19 28.15
N TYR A 563 16.04 3.47 28.35
CA TYR A 563 16.82 2.92 29.46
C TYR A 563 16.22 3.33 30.82
N HIS A 564 15.95 4.62 31.03
CA HIS A 564 15.32 5.10 32.26
C HIS A 564 13.89 4.59 32.45
N PHE A 565 13.15 4.39 31.37
CA PHE A 565 11.84 3.75 31.39
C PHE A 565 11.97 2.29 31.87
N LEU A 566 12.93 1.54 31.35
CA LEU A 566 13.18 0.16 31.75
C LEU A 566 13.59 0.04 33.22
N GLU A 567 14.28 1.03 33.82
CA GLU A 567 14.59 1.03 35.25
C GLU A 567 13.33 1.17 36.14
N LYS A 568 12.27 1.78 35.60
CA LYS A 568 11.04 2.10 36.34
C LYS A 568 9.87 1.17 36.04
N ILE A 569 9.89 0.45 34.92
CA ILE A 569 8.81 -0.47 34.55
C ILE A 569 8.72 -1.59 35.60
N ASP A 570 7.50 -1.93 35.99
CA ASP A 570 7.28 -3.03 36.93
C ASP A 570 7.63 -4.37 36.27
N LYS A 571 8.27 -5.26 37.05
CA LYS A 571 8.72 -6.57 36.56
C LYS A 571 7.59 -7.39 35.92
N PRO A 572 6.38 -7.47 36.52
CA PRO A 572 5.27 -8.22 35.92
C PRO A 572 4.85 -7.67 34.55
N ARG A 573 4.79 -6.35 34.37
CA ARG A 573 4.47 -5.75 33.08
C ARG A 573 5.53 -6.04 32.03
N LEU A 574 6.81 -5.95 32.39
CA LEU A 574 7.90 -6.30 31.47
C LEU A 574 7.81 -7.76 31.03
N GLN A 575 7.51 -8.69 31.95
CA GLN A 575 7.31 -10.11 31.65
C GLN A 575 6.15 -10.31 30.67
N GLN A 576 5.03 -9.60 30.86
CA GLN A 576 3.90 -9.65 29.93
C GLN A 576 4.28 -9.20 28.52
N ILE A 577 4.99 -8.07 28.40
CA ILE A 577 5.45 -7.54 27.10
C ILE A 577 6.41 -8.54 26.43
N TYR A 578 7.36 -9.08 27.18
CA TYR A 578 8.34 -10.04 26.68
C TYR A 578 7.67 -11.34 26.21
N GLN A 579 6.71 -11.86 26.99
CA GLN A 579 5.96 -13.07 26.66
C GLN A 579 5.08 -12.85 25.42
N ALA A 580 4.42 -11.70 25.30
CA ALA A 580 3.65 -11.34 24.11
C ALA A 580 4.54 -11.31 22.86
N ALA A 581 5.74 -10.71 22.95
CA ALA A 581 6.71 -10.72 21.86
C ALA A 581 7.17 -12.15 21.49
N ILE A 582 7.28 -13.07 22.47
CA ILE A 582 7.64 -14.48 22.20
C ILE A 582 6.52 -15.16 21.40
N VAL A 583 5.27 -14.92 21.80
CA VAL A 583 4.10 -15.48 21.12
C VAL A 583 4.00 -14.95 19.69
N GLU A 584 4.23 -13.66 19.47
CA GLU A 584 4.21 -13.05 18.13
C GLU A 584 5.36 -13.53 17.24
N TYR A 585 6.52 -13.83 17.81
CA TYR A 585 7.67 -14.37 17.08
C TYR A 585 7.51 -15.86 16.70
N GLN A 586 6.75 -16.65 17.46
CA GLN A 586 6.65 -18.10 17.28
C GLN A 586 6.00 -18.62 15.97
N PRO A 587 4.99 -17.97 15.35
CA PRO A 587 4.40 -18.39 14.08
C PRO A 587 5.42 -18.54 12.95
N TYR A 588 6.53 -17.79 13.00
CA TYR A 588 7.58 -17.80 11.98
C TYR A 588 8.59 -18.95 12.13
N THR A 589 8.43 -19.79 13.17
CA THR A 589 9.28 -20.97 13.44
C THR A 589 8.83 -22.26 12.74
N LEU A 590 7.68 -22.24 12.07
CA LEU A 590 7.07 -23.40 11.41
C LEU A 590 7.51 -23.60 9.95
N ASN A 591 8.34 -22.70 9.39
CA ASN A 591 9.02 -22.95 8.13
C ASN A 591 10.16 -23.96 8.37
N LEU A 592 10.15 -25.11 7.69
CA LEU A 592 11.02 -26.28 7.96
C LEU A 592 12.52 -25.92 8.03
N LEU A 593 12.99 -24.98 7.21
CA LEU A 593 14.38 -24.48 7.24
C LEU A 593 14.62 -23.41 8.32
N ALA A 594 13.62 -22.57 8.62
CA ALA A 594 13.70 -21.63 9.74
C ALA A 594 13.63 -22.35 11.09
N SER A 595 12.96 -23.51 11.16
CA SER A 595 12.73 -24.27 12.39
C SER A 595 14.01 -24.71 13.10
N PHE A 596 15.11 -24.93 12.36
CA PHE A 596 16.41 -25.26 12.95
C PHE A 596 17.08 -24.04 13.61
N TYR A 597 16.98 -22.86 13.01
CA TYR A 597 17.55 -21.61 13.55
C TYR A 597 16.65 -20.92 14.58
N SER A 598 15.34 -21.10 14.50
CA SER A 598 14.37 -20.42 15.35
C SER A 598 14.02 -21.20 16.61
N ARG A 599 14.15 -22.54 16.59
CA ARG A 599 13.98 -23.36 17.81
C ARG A 599 15.03 -23.01 18.86
N THR A 600 16.28 -22.80 18.46
CA THR A 600 17.37 -22.42 19.37
C THR A 600 17.12 -21.04 19.97
N ARG A 601 16.73 -20.06 19.15
CA ARG A 601 16.44 -18.71 19.66
C ARG A 601 15.23 -18.69 20.61
N GLY A 602 14.12 -19.34 20.24
CA GLY A 602 12.94 -19.42 21.11
C GLY A 602 13.22 -20.05 22.47
N THR A 603 14.07 -21.09 22.53
CA THR A 603 14.52 -21.68 23.80
C THR A 603 15.41 -20.74 24.60
N THR A 604 16.34 -20.03 23.95
CA THR A 604 17.20 -19.04 24.62
C THR A 604 16.38 -17.90 25.22
N LEU A 605 15.37 -17.39 24.50
CA LEU A 605 14.51 -16.30 24.98
C LEU A 605 13.66 -16.74 26.19
N LYS A 606 13.12 -17.97 26.17
CA LYS A 606 12.40 -18.53 27.32
C LYS A 606 13.32 -18.77 28.51
N ASP A 607 14.56 -19.19 28.28
CA ASP A 607 15.55 -19.35 29.34
C ASP A 607 15.92 -18.00 29.98
N LEU A 608 16.18 -16.98 29.17
CA LEU A 608 16.44 -15.61 29.66
C LEU A 608 15.28 -15.08 30.51
N LEU A 609 14.03 -15.26 30.06
CA LEU A 609 12.85 -14.86 30.82
C LEU A 609 12.73 -15.63 32.14
N ARG A 610 12.94 -16.95 32.12
CA ARG A 610 12.93 -17.80 33.31
C ARG A 610 13.99 -17.38 34.34
N ARG A 611 15.22 -17.10 33.88
CA ARG A 611 16.31 -16.62 34.74
C ARG A 611 16.02 -15.24 35.33
N PHE A 612 15.32 -14.39 34.58
CA PHE A 612 14.80 -13.12 35.09
C PHE A 612 13.71 -13.31 36.15
N GLU A 613 12.77 -14.25 35.95
CA GLU A 613 11.74 -14.62 36.94
C GLU A 613 12.33 -15.18 38.24
N GLN A 614 13.41 -15.96 38.12
CA GLN A 614 14.13 -16.56 39.25
C GLN A 614 15.05 -15.55 39.97
N GLY A 615 15.16 -14.32 39.46
CA GLY A 615 16.02 -13.28 40.03
C GLY A 615 17.50 -13.42 39.71
N GLU A 616 17.90 -14.38 38.87
CA GLU A 616 19.29 -14.51 38.39
C GLU A 616 19.69 -13.32 37.51
N ILE A 617 18.73 -12.74 36.78
CA ILE A 617 18.86 -11.46 36.09
C ILE A 617 18.08 -10.43 36.92
N SER A 618 18.79 -9.64 37.72
CA SER A 618 18.15 -8.75 38.70
C SER A 618 17.60 -7.47 38.07
N ALA A 619 18.27 -6.95 37.04
CA ALA A 619 17.90 -5.72 36.34
C ALA A 619 17.14 -5.99 35.03
N THR A 620 16.09 -5.20 34.80
CA THR A 620 15.29 -5.20 33.56
C THR A 620 16.14 -4.90 32.32
N ALA A 621 17.07 -3.94 32.43
CA ALA A 621 18.02 -3.59 31.38
C ALA A 621 18.96 -4.76 31.02
N ASP A 622 19.26 -5.65 31.97
CA ASP A 622 20.10 -6.82 31.71
C ASP A 622 19.40 -7.85 30.82
N LEU A 623 18.12 -8.08 31.06
CA LEU A 623 17.29 -8.96 30.23
C LEU A 623 17.23 -8.42 28.79
N ILE A 624 16.95 -7.13 28.62
CA ILE A 624 16.82 -6.51 27.30
C ILE A 624 18.16 -6.47 26.55
N ALA A 625 19.26 -6.11 27.21
CA ALA A 625 20.58 -6.09 26.58
C ALA A 625 21.02 -7.50 26.13
N SER A 626 20.81 -8.52 26.97
CA SER A 626 21.13 -9.92 26.61
C SER A 626 20.29 -10.41 25.44
N THR A 627 19.04 -9.98 25.40
CA THR A 627 18.12 -10.27 24.30
C THR A 627 18.57 -9.61 22.99
N PHE A 628 18.93 -8.33 23.01
CA PHE A 628 19.29 -7.61 21.78
C PHE A 628 20.66 -8.02 21.23
N LYS A 629 21.62 -8.36 22.10
CA LYS A 629 22.97 -8.78 21.72
C LYS A 629 23.02 -9.94 20.73
N GLU A 630 22.09 -10.88 20.86
CA GLU A 630 22.10 -12.15 20.13
C GLU A 630 20.97 -12.26 19.09
N GLY A 631 20.20 -11.18 18.87
CA GLY A 631 19.04 -11.20 17.99
C GLY A 631 19.28 -10.54 16.63
N ASN A 632 18.46 -10.92 15.64
CA ASN A 632 18.48 -10.36 14.30
C ASN A 632 17.64 -9.06 14.23
N TRP A 633 18.03 -8.10 13.39
CA TRP A 633 17.29 -6.86 13.11
C TRP A 633 16.79 -6.75 11.66
N ALA A 634 17.09 -7.72 10.80
CA ALA A 634 16.94 -7.61 9.35
C ALA A 634 15.50 -7.53 8.81
N ASN A 635 14.47 -7.79 9.63
CA ASN A 635 13.07 -7.68 9.20
C ASN A 635 12.13 -7.33 10.35
N THR A 636 10.93 -6.87 9.98
CA THR A 636 9.85 -6.49 10.90
C THR A 636 9.36 -7.61 11.82
N HIS A 637 9.66 -8.86 11.49
CA HIS A 637 9.23 -10.05 12.24
C HIS A 637 10.32 -10.61 13.14
N SER A 638 11.48 -9.94 13.25
CA SER A 638 12.52 -10.36 14.16
C SER A 638 12.08 -10.10 15.61
N PHE A 639 12.48 -10.98 16.53
CA PHE A 639 12.14 -10.80 17.94
C PHE A 639 12.62 -9.45 18.50
N ASN A 640 13.81 -8.99 18.08
CA ASN A 640 14.35 -7.69 18.53
C ASN A 640 13.47 -6.52 18.07
N VAL A 641 13.00 -6.54 16.81
CA VAL A 641 12.13 -5.51 16.27
C VAL A 641 10.77 -5.53 16.99
N ILE A 642 10.19 -6.72 17.19
CA ILE A 642 8.91 -6.89 17.88
C ILE A 642 9.00 -6.39 19.33
N LEU A 643 10.02 -6.85 20.07
CA LEU A 643 10.21 -6.49 21.47
C LEU A 643 10.50 -4.99 21.63
N LEU A 644 11.40 -4.42 20.84
CA LEU A 644 11.74 -3.00 20.95
C LEU A 644 10.53 -2.12 20.61
N SER A 645 9.78 -2.45 19.56
CA SER A 645 8.56 -1.71 19.21
C SER A 645 7.52 -1.79 20.32
N SER A 646 7.35 -2.96 20.95
CA SER A 646 6.41 -3.15 22.06
C SER A 646 6.82 -2.34 23.31
N LEU A 647 8.11 -2.26 23.60
CA LEU A 647 8.64 -1.45 24.70
C LEU A 647 8.47 0.05 24.43
N LEU A 648 8.75 0.50 23.21
CA LEU A 648 8.52 1.88 22.80
C LEU A 648 7.04 2.23 22.85
N ALA A 649 6.14 1.32 22.47
CA ALA A 649 4.70 1.50 22.58
C ALA A 649 4.25 1.68 24.04
N GLU A 650 4.78 0.87 24.95
CA GLU A 650 4.47 1.01 26.36
C GLU A 650 5.00 2.32 26.95
N MET A 651 6.26 2.66 26.67
CA MET A 651 6.87 3.93 27.09
C MET A 651 6.06 5.12 26.57
N SER A 652 5.65 5.07 25.31
CA SER A 652 4.87 6.13 24.66
C SER A 652 3.52 6.31 25.33
N LYS A 653 2.80 5.22 25.63
CA LYS A 653 1.51 5.28 26.35
C LYS A 653 1.65 5.88 27.73
N GLN A 654 2.70 5.52 28.47
CA GLN A 654 2.92 6.08 29.81
C GLN A 654 3.29 7.55 29.77
N TYR A 655 4.15 7.97 28.83
CA TYR A 655 4.60 9.36 28.77
C TYR A 655 3.56 10.31 28.16
N ALA A 656 2.71 9.79 27.27
CA ALA A 656 1.63 10.53 26.62
C ALA A 656 0.28 10.39 27.33
N ALA A 657 0.22 9.79 28.53
CA ALA A 657 -1.02 9.63 29.27
C ALA A 657 -1.66 11.01 29.57
N PRO A 658 -2.93 11.26 29.16
CA PRO A 658 -3.55 12.59 29.27
C PRO A 658 -3.64 13.11 30.71
N GLN A 659 -3.73 12.20 31.67
CA GLN A 659 -3.95 12.51 33.08
C GLN A 659 -2.68 13.04 33.76
N GLN A 660 -1.49 12.59 33.32
CA GLN A 660 -0.19 13.00 33.87
C GLN A 660 0.91 12.82 32.80
N PRO A 661 1.01 13.73 31.82
CA PRO A 661 2.04 13.64 30.79
C PRO A 661 3.43 13.83 31.41
N ASN A 662 4.39 13.02 30.98
CA ASN A 662 5.79 13.17 31.39
C ASN A 662 6.44 14.31 30.60
N ILE A 663 6.12 15.56 30.97
CA ILE A 663 6.59 16.78 30.30
C ILE A 663 8.12 16.81 30.19
N GLY A 664 8.83 16.28 31.18
CA GLY A 664 10.30 16.18 31.15
C GLY A 664 10.81 15.31 30.01
N ALA A 665 10.25 14.12 29.83
CA ALA A 665 10.63 13.23 28.73
C ALA A 665 10.23 13.78 27.36
N LEU A 666 9.02 14.34 27.23
CA LEU A 666 8.56 15.00 25.99
C LEU A 666 9.49 16.15 25.58
N THR A 667 9.92 16.97 26.55
CA THR A 667 10.84 18.09 26.33
C THR A 667 12.23 17.59 25.91
N ARG A 668 12.78 16.57 26.56
CA ARG A 668 14.10 16.02 26.22
C ARG A 668 14.12 15.35 24.85
N LEU A 669 13.07 14.61 24.50
CA LEU A 669 12.91 13.96 23.19
C LEU A 669 12.53 14.94 22.08
N ARG A 670 12.13 16.16 22.43
CA ARG A 670 11.57 17.18 21.53
C ARG A 670 10.37 16.64 20.74
N TYR A 671 9.53 15.86 21.39
CA TYR A 671 8.31 15.33 20.81
C TYR A 671 7.08 15.96 21.47
N SER A 672 6.09 16.27 20.63
CA SER A 672 4.72 16.48 21.10
C SER A 672 4.13 15.18 21.65
N GLN A 673 3.04 15.28 22.43
CA GLN A 673 2.29 14.12 22.92
C GLN A 673 1.84 13.19 21.77
N GLU A 674 1.42 13.77 20.64
CA GLU A 674 1.01 13.01 19.45
C GLU A 674 2.18 12.30 18.77
N GLN A 675 3.33 12.97 18.61
CA GLN A 675 4.54 12.34 18.08
C GLN A 675 5.06 11.23 18.99
N MET A 676 4.93 11.40 20.31
CA MET A 676 5.28 10.37 21.27
C MET A 676 4.42 9.13 21.09
N LEU A 677 3.10 9.26 20.91
CA LEU A 677 2.23 8.11 20.63
C LEU A 677 2.62 7.37 19.33
N LYS A 678 3.10 8.10 18.33
CA LYS A 678 3.57 7.55 17.05
C LYS A 678 4.93 6.83 17.13
N LEU A 679 5.72 7.07 18.17
CA LEU A 679 7.00 6.40 18.43
C LEU A 679 6.83 4.90 18.69
N GLY A 680 5.69 4.52 19.25
CA GLY A 680 5.32 3.14 19.58
C GLY A 680 4.76 2.32 18.43
N LEU A 681 4.59 2.92 17.26
CA LEU A 681 4.04 2.20 16.11
C LEU A 681 5.13 1.32 15.48
N MET A 682 4.76 0.07 15.15
CA MET A 682 5.65 -0.86 14.45
C MET A 682 6.14 -0.26 13.13
N PRO A 683 7.43 -0.43 12.76
CA PRO A 683 7.95 0.01 11.48
C PRO A 683 7.10 -0.52 10.32
N GLY A 684 6.74 0.38 9.39
CA GLY A 684 5.86 0.06 8.26
C GLY A 684 4.36 0.27 8.51
N THR A 685 3.96 0.66 9.73
CA THR A 685 2.60 1.14 10.05
C THR A 685 2.44 2.60 9.63
N VAL A 686 1.24 3.00 9.17
CA VAL A 686 0.97 4.39 8.78
C VAL A 686 1.16 5.30 10.00
N GLY A 687 1.96 6.36 9.83
CA GLY A 687 2.28 7.31 10.91
C GLY A 687 3.42 6.88 11.83
N ALA A 688 4.01 5.70 11.64
CA ALA A 688 5.21 5.29 12.37
C ALA A 688 6.40 6.21 12.01
N ILE A 689 7.08 6.72 13.03
CA ILE A 689 8.22 7.64 12.87
C ILE A 689 9.54 6.87 12.74
N LEU A 690 9.60 5.63 13.23
CA LEU A 690 10.82 4.81 13.27
C LEU A 690 10.84 3.76 12.15
N THR A 691 11.98 3.69 11.45
CA THR A 691 12.32 2.60 10.53
C THR A 691 12.99 1.44 11.28
N ILE A 692 13.18 0.30 10.62
CA ILE A 692 13.95 -0.83 11.17
C ILE A 692 15.39 -0.40 11.50
N ALA A 693 16.02 0.40 10.64
CA ALA A 693 17.37 0.91 10.88
C ALA A 693 17.42 1.82 12.13
N ASN A 694 16.36 2.62 12.37
CA ASN A 694 16.24 3.41 13.60
C ASN A 694 16.14 2.52 14.84
N LEU A 695 15.37 1.43 14.77
CA LEU A 695 15.24 0.48 15.87
C LEU A 695 16.55 -0.25 16.16
N GLU A 696 17.26 -0.69 15.13
CA GLU A 696 18.60 -1.28 15.29
C GLU A 696 19.58 -0.31 15.95
N GLU A 697 19.56 0.96 15.52
CA GLU A 697 20.39 2.01 16.13
C GLU A 697 20.06 2.21 17.61
N ILE A 698 18.76 2.33 17.95
CA ILE A 698 18.31 2.45 19.35
C ILE A 698 18.75 1.23 20.17
N GLY A 699 18.60 0.02 19.61
CA GLY A 699 19.06 -1.22 20.22
C GLY A 699 20.56 -1.18 20.53
N ARG A 700 21.39 -0.79 19.56
CA ARG A 700 22.85 -0.68 19.74
C ARG A 700 23.22 0.35 20.79
N LYS A 701 22.61 1.54 20.74
CA LYS A 701 22.84 2.61 21.72
C LYS A 701 22.41 2.21 23.13
N LEU A 702 21.37 1.40 23.27
CA LEU A 702 20.95 0.85 24.57
C LEU A 702 22.00 -0.10 25.15
N LEU A 703 22.65 -0.93 24.33
CA LEU A 703 23.79 -1.76 24.75
C LEU A 703 25.01 -0.91 25.14
N ASP A 704 25.32 0.12 24.34
CA ASP A 704 26.46 1.01 24.60
C ASP A 704 26.26 1.80 25.91
N TYR A 705 25.05 2.32 26.15
CA TYR A 705 24.73 3.09 27.35
C TYR A 705 24.89 2.27 28.62
N LYS A 706 24.43 1.02 28.59
CA LYS A 706 24.58 0.08 29.69
C LYS A 706 26.04 -0.19 30.05
N THR A 707 26.90 -0.29 29.04
CA THR A 707 28.31 -0.65 29.25
C THR A 707 29.16 0.55 29.72
N HIS A 708 28.77 1.78 29.38
CA HIS A 708 29.56 3.00 29.65
C HIS A 708 28.71 4.19 30.15
N PRO A 709 27.93 4.06 31.25
CA PRO A 709 26.95 5.07 31.66
C PRO A 709 27.60 6.43 32.00
N GLN A 710 28.71 6.43 32.74
CA GLN A 710 29.37 7.66 33.19
C GLN A 710 30.04 8.44 32.04
N GLN A 711 30.60 7.74 31.04
CA GLN A 711 31.22 8.40 29.89
C GLN A 711 30.17 9.04 28.96
N GLN A 712 29.00 8.43 28.86
CA GLN A 712 27.88 8.92 28.05
C GLN A 712 27.16 10.12 28.68
N GLU A 713 27.08 10.18 30.01
CA GLU A 713 26.56 11.35 30.73
C GLU A 713 27.49 12.56 30.62
N GLN A 714 28.80 12.36 30.74
CA GLN A 714 29.80 13.42 30.56
C GLN A 714 29.85 13.95 29.12
N ALA A 715 29.83 13.06 28.12
CA ALA A 715 29.81 13.46 26.71
C ALA A 715 28.56 14.28 26.35
N HIS A 716 27.41 13.94 26.95
CA HIS A 716 26.16 14.64 26.73
C HIS A 716 26.08 15.99 27.44
N GLY A 717 26.57 16.08 28.68
CA GLY A 717 26.70 17.36 29.39
C GLY A 717 27.51 18.37 28.57
N ASN A 718 28.58 17.91 27.94
CA ASN A 718 29.41 18.72 27.05
C ASN A 718 28.70 19.12 25.74
N GLN A 719 27.94 18.20 25.11
CA GLN A 719 27.16 18.51 23.89
C GLN A 719 25.99 19.48 24.15
N VAL A 720 25.25 19.32 25.25
CA VAL A 720 24.14 20.21 25.61
C VAL A 720 24.65 21.60 25.96
N ALA A 721 25.81 21.71 26.63
CA ALA A 721 26.48 22.99 26.87
C ALA A 721 26.99 23.67 25.59
N GLN A 722 27.45 22.90 24.59
CA GLN A 722 27.83 23.44 23.27
C GLN A 722 26.61 23.88 22.43
N LEU A 723 25.49 23.17 22.52
CA LEU A 723 24.26 23.54 21.80
C LEU A 723 23.54 24.73 22.43
N SER A 724 23.56 24.88 23.76
CA SER A 724 22.96 26.02 24.44
C SER A 724 23.74 27.32 24.18
N SER A 725 25.07 27.26 24.16
CA SER A 725 25.94 28.41 23.86
C SER A 725 25.83 28.88 22.40
N SER A 726 25.76 27.95 21.44
CA SER A 726 25.56 28.28 20.01
C SER A 726 24.17 28.84 19.72
N THR A 727 23.13 28.36 20.41
CA THR A 727 21.75 28.88 20.27
C THR A 727 21.62 30.30 20.87
N LEU A 728 22.25 30.57 22.01
CA LEU A 728 22.31 31.91 22.61
C LEU A 728 23.08 32.91 21.74
N ALA A 729 24.19 32.48 21.11
CA ALA A 729 24.95 33.32 20.20
C ALA A 729 24.16 33.68 18.92
N LEU A 730 23.38 32.74 18.39
CA LEU A 730 22.51 32.97 17.23
C LEU A 730 21.36 33.94 17.55
N TRP A 731 20.83 33.88 18.77
CA TRP A 731 19.77 34.77 19.26
C TRP A 731 20.27 36.20 19.49
N ALA A 732 21.45 36.36 20.09
CA ALA A 732 22.10 37.65 20.29
C ALA A 732 22.46 38.34 18.95
N SER A 733 22.88 37.57 17.95
CA SER A 733 23.17 38.07 16.60
C SER A 733 21.92 38.60 15.86
N ARG A 734 20.75 38.00 16.10
CA ARG A 734 19.47 38.43 15.53
C ARG A 734 18.91 39.70 16.18
N MET A 735 19.07 39.87 17.49
CA MET A 735 18.65 41.08 18.21
C MET A 735 19.49 42.32 17.84
N SER A 736 20.76 42.13 17.43
CA SER A 736 21.66 43.22 17.04
C SER A 736 21.37 43.84 15.67
N ARG A 737 20.50 43.27 14.83
CA ARG A 737 20.29 43.70 13.43
C ARG A 737 18.95 44.40 13.15
N GLY A 738 18.12 44.64 14.16
CA GLY A 738 16.82 45.30 13.98
C GLY A 738 16.78 46.69 14.59
N SER A 739 17.14 47.73 13.83
CA SER A 739 16.73 49.11 14.13
C SER A 739 16.71 50.00 12.89
N LEU A 740 15.64 50.81 12.83
CA LEU A 740 15.35 51.99 11.99
C LEU A 740 14.64 51.79 10.64
N SER A 741 13.30 51.94 10.66
CA SER A 741 12.65 52.96 9.82
C SER A 741 11.40 53.52 10.51
N SER A 742 11.40 54.83 10.69
CA SER A 742 10.35 55.68 11.26
C SER A 742 9.23 55.99 10.27
N ALA A 743 7.97 56.00 10.71
CA ALA A 743 6.97 57.05 10.40
C ALA A 743 5.60 56.71 11.03
N GLY A 744 4.94 57.71 11.62
CA GLY A 744 3.49 57.70 11.85
C GLY A 744 3.07 57.95 13.30
N VAL A 745 2.91 59.22 13.67
CA VAL A 745 2.28 59.72 14.89
C VAL A 745 0.79 59.96 14.59
N ASP A 746 -0.13 59.47 15.43
CA ASP A 746 -1.16 60.30 16.10
C ASP A 746 -2.21 59.50 16.90
N SER A 747 -2.35 59.94 18.16
CA SER A 747 -3.48 59.95 19.10
C SER A 747 -4.51 58.80 19.20
N LEU A 748 -4.67 58.22 20.39
CA LEU A 748 -5.78 58.58 21.32
C LEU A 748 -5.62 57.89 22.69
N ALA A 749 -6.10 58.58 23.72
CA ALA A 749 -5.87 58.37 25.14
C ALA A 749 -6.88 57.42 25.81
N GLY A 750 -6.51 56.91 26.99
CA GLY A 750 -7.43 56.47 28.06
C GLY A 750 -6.96 55.19 28.78
N VAL A 751 -6.27 55.24 29.94
CA VAL A 751 -6.75 55.41 31.33
C VAL A 751 -6.61 54.07 32.11
N ASP A 752 -5.82 54.15 33.19
CA ASP A 752 -5.76 53.36 34.45
C ASP A 752 -5.56 51.83 34.42
N SER A 753 -4.95 51.16 35.40
CA SER A 753 -3.97 51.40 36.48
C SER A 753 -3.75 50.04 37.19
N LEU A 754 -2.72 49.92 38.05
CA LEU A 754 -2.52 48.93 39.13
C LEU A 754 -1.63 47.67 38.89
N THR A 755 -0.34 47.91 39.16
CA THR A 755 0.48 47.34 40.26
C THR A 755 0.66 45.83 40.49
N MET A 756 1.95 45.46 40.38
CA MET A 756 2.82 44.79 41.37
C MET A 756 2.80 43.27 41.51
N ALA A 757 4.02 42.74 41.30
CA ALA A 757 4.55 41.41 41.57
C ALA A 757 4.66 41.11 43.09
N PRO A 758 5.17 39.95 43.54
CA PRO A 758 6.41 39.29 43.08
C PRO A 758 6.21 38.12 42.12
#